data_AF-A0A421JKF4-F1
#
_entry.id   AF-A0A421JKF4-F1
#
_cell.length_a   1.000
_cell.length_b   1.000
_cell.length_c   1.000
_cell.angle_alpha   90.00
_cell.angle_beta   90.00
_cell.angle_gamma   90.00
#
_symmetry.space_group_name_H-M   'P 1'
#
loop_
_entity.id
_entity.type
_entity.pdbx_description
1 polymer ?
#
loop_
_entity_poly.entity_id
_entity_poly.type
_entity_poly.pdbx_seq_one_letter_code
_entity_poly.pdbx_strand_id
1 'polypeptide(L)'
;MITAQAVLYKQHGEPKDVLFTQSFEIDDENLSSNQIVVKTLASPVNPSDINQIQGVYPSKPEKTTQFGTDEPAAPCGNEGLFQVIATGDKVENLHIGDWVIPANVNFGTWRTHALGEETDFIQIPNPSQSRVNGKPLGLTINQGATISVNPMTALLMLTHYVKLNPGKDWFIQNGGTSAVGQYATQIGRLLDIHSISVIRDRPNLEDKIDELKEKGATQVITEDQNGSKEFGPAIKNWVKETGGELKLALNCVGGKSSSGIARKLNNNGLMLTYGVEFITKPFDSGYLSFFYSINMSIALSSTRVLVESEIIEATIIFSPDTGKIIAIFPQILELEDPILKLYNVYIYKNVTPRVIMPGLVDTHVHLNEPGRTHWEGFETGTKSAASGGVTCIIDMPLNSIPPVTTVSNFQTKIDAAKGSAWVDLGFWGGLIPDNVCDLIPLINMGVRGFKGFLIDSGVEEFPAISNEDILKAMKEVQFEKTMLMFHAEMDHQELALDSSLDPTLYSSFLDSRPDRFETQAIGEIIQASSKFPTIPVHIVHVSTHLAIPLLAAAKQAQLPITAETCFHYLSLTSETIPSKSTHFKCCPPIRTEYNKKLLWDGLRTGVITTVVSDHSPCTPQLKQLDKGNFFEAWGGISSVGLGLSIIFTEGQKLSPKISLTEINQWCSINTAKQVGLSHCKGKFKVGYDADILVFDDEAEYVIDNRDVHFKNKLTAYNGMKLTGRVIETFVRGNLVYNSETGHSNVPLGKLMLEPRIE
;
A
#
# COMPACT_ATOMS: atom_id res chain seq x y z
N MET A 1 44.39 10.77 -6.65
CA MET A 1 43.76 10.94 -7.98
C MET A 1 43.88 9.64 -8.77
N ILE A 2 42.74 9.07 -9.17
CA ILE A 2 42.65 7.91 -10.07
C ILE A 2 42.26 8.39 -11.47
N THR A 3 43.12 8.11 -12.45
CA THR A 3 42.77 8.28 -13.87
C THR A 3 41.87 7.12 -14.32
N ALA A 4 40.59 7.41 -14.51
CA ALA A 4 39.58 6.48 -14.99
C ALA A 4 39.31 6.65 -16.49
N GLN A 5 38.76 5.60 -17.12
CA GLN A 5 38.38 5.56 -18.53
C GLN A 5 36.91 5.15 -18.63
N ALA A 6 36.14 5.79 -19.51
CA ALA A 6 34.75 5.41 -19.79
C ALA A 6 34.46 5.38 -21.30
N VAL A 7 33.55 4.50 -21.71
CA VAL A 7 32.94 4.49 -23.04
C VAL A 7 31.64 5.28 -22.97
N LEU A 8 31.57 6.38 -23.73
CA LEU A 8 30.52 7.38 -23.64
C LEU A 8 29.83 7.58 -24.99
N TYR A 9 28.65 8.20 -24.96
CA TYR A 9 27.97 8.73 -26.14
C TYR A 9 27.26 10.04 -25.84
N LYS A 10 27.31 10.98 -26.80
CA LYS A 10 26.66 12.29 -26.72
C LYS A 10 25.26 12.29 -27.34
N GLN A 11 25.04 11.47 -28.35
CA GLN A 11 23.79 11.37 -29.09
C GLN A 11 23.49 9.92 -29.43
N HIS A 12 22.20 9.63 -29.65
CA HIS A 12 21.79 8.28 -30.02
C HIS A 12 22.16 7.97 -31.47
N GLY A 13 22.51 6.70 -31.73
CA GLY A 13 22.85 6.23 -33.07
C GLY A 13 23.51 4.86 -33.07
N GLU A 14 23.99 4.43 -34.23
CA GLU A 14 24.71 3.17 -34.34
C GLU A 14 26.00 3.21 -33.50
N PRO A 15 26.30 2.20 -32.65
CA PRO A 15 27.41 2.27 -31.70
C PRO A 15 28.76 2.63 -32.34
N LYS A 16 29.03 2.13 -33.55
CA LYS A 16 30.26 2.43 -34.30
C LYS A 16 30.43 3.92 -34.65
N ASP A 17 29.34 4.68 -34.69
CA ASP A 17 29.31 6.07 -35.15
C ASP A 17 29.21 7.07 -34.00
N VAL A 18 28.73 6.63 -32.82
CA VAL A 18 28.43 7.53 -31.68
C VAL A 18 29.25 7.28 -30.42
N LEU A 19 29.89 6.12 -30.28
CA LEU A 19 30.71 5.81 -29.11
C LEU A 19 32.09 6.45 -29.21
N PHE A 20 32.56 6.96 -28.08
CA PHE A 20 33.94 7.44 -27.92
C PHE A 20 34.44 7.11 -26.51
N THR A 21 35.77 7.11 -26.32
CA THR A 21 36.40 6.90 -25.02
C THR A 21 36.84 8.22 -24.42
N GLN A 22 36.68 8.37 -23.11
CA GLN A 22 37.09 9.57 -22.38
C GLN A 22 37.84 9.19 -21.09
N SER A 23 39.00 9.81 -20.88
CA SER A 23 39.70 9.80 -19.60
C SER A 23 39.08 10.85 -18.67
N PHE A 24 38.94 10.51 -17.39
CA PHE A 24 38.50 11.44 -16.35
C PHE A 24 39.18 11.12 -15.02
N GLU A 25 39.25 12.10 -14.13
CA GLU A 25 39.95 11.99 -12.86
C GLU A 25 38.95 11.83 -11.71
N ILE A 26 39.24 10.90 -10.79
CA ILE A 26 38.50 10.72 -9.54
C ILE A 26 39.43 11.10 -8.39
N ASP A 27 39.00 12.00 -7.53
CA ASP A 27 39.72 12.33 -6.30
C ASP A 27 39.36 11.32 -5.19
N ASP A 28 40.19 10.31 -5.04
CA ASP A 28 40.07 9.27 -4.03
C ASP A 28 40.66 9.66 -2.66
N GLU A 29 41.31 10.82 -2.55
CA GLU A 29 41.84 11.35 -1.29
C GLU A 29 40.85 12.31 -0.60
N ASN A 30 39.94 12.94 -1.36
CA ASN A 30 38.94 13.89 -0.84
C ASN A 30 37.50 13.43 -1.09
N LEU A 31 37.17 12.22 -0.64
CA LEU A 31 35.80 11.69 -0.71
C LEU A 31 34.88 12.41 0.30
N SER A 32 33.67 12.74 -0.13
CA SER A 32 32.64 13.16 0.84
C SER A 32 32.22 12.00 1.74
N SER A 33 31.55 12.28 2.85
CA SER A 33 31.42 11.31 3.94
C SER A 33 30.77 9.97 3.57
N ASN A 34 29.90 9.94 2.56
CA ASN A 34 29.14 8.75 2.17
C ASN A 34 29.58 8.17 0.80
N GLN A 35 30.64 8.73 0.21
CA GLN A 35 31.11 8.33 -1.11
C GLN A 35 32.02 7.10 -1.05
N ILE A 36 31.98 6.32 -2.11
CA ILE A 36 32.92 5.24 -2.37
C ILE A 36 33.48 5.33 -3.78
N VAL A 37 34.70 4.84 -3.95
CA VAL A 37 35.28 4.59 -5.27
C VAL A 37 35.27 3.09 -5.50
N VAL A 38 34.73 2.69 -6.65
CA VAL A 38 34.69 1.30 -7.07
C VAL A 38 35.48 1.09 -8.35
N LYS A 39 36.14 -0.07 -8.43
CA LYS A 39 36.88 -0.55 -9.60
C LYS A 39 36.07 -1.62 -10.31
N THR A 40 35.91 -1.49 -11.63
CA THR A 40 35.21 -2.49 -12.42
C THR A 40 36.01 -3.78 -12.50
N LEU A 41 35.38 -4.89 -12.13
CA LEU A 41 35.92 -6.25 -12.30
C LEU A 41 35.48 -6.86 -13.63
N ALA A 42 34.21 -6.67 -13.98
CA ALA A 42 33.65 -7.04 -15.28
C ALA A 42 32.38 -6.27 -15.58
N SER A 43 32.11 -6.07 -16.87
CA SER A 43 30.84 -5.53 -17.36
C SER A 43 30.48 -6.27 -18.65
N PRO A 44 29.33 -6.94 -18.70
CA PRO A 44 28.87 -7.58 -19.91
C PRO A 44 28.34 -6.54 -20.90
N VAL A 45 28.16 -6.99 -22.14
CA VAL A 45 27.55 -6.22 -23.22
C VAL A 45 26.24 -6.92 -23.57
N ASN A 46 25.12 -6.31 -23.19
CA ASN A 46 23.80 -6.83 -23.51
C ASN A 46 23.21 -6.16 -24.75
N PRO A 47 22.31 -6.85 -25.47
CA PRO A 47 21.53 -6.22 -26.54
C PRO A 47 20.76 -4.96 -26.07
N SER A 48 20.33 -4.91 -24.81
CA SER A 48 19.68 -3.72 -24.22
C SER A 48 20.61 -2.52 -24.14
N ASP A 49 21.90 -2.72 -23.86
CA ASP A 49 22.88 -1.63 -23.82
C ASP A 49 23.05 -1.03 -25.24
N ILE A 50 23.10 -1.89 -26.26
CA ILE A 50 23.15 -1.47 -27.66
C ILE A 50 21.90 -0.67 -28.05
N ASN A 51 20.71 -1.18 -27.70
CA ASN A 51 19.45 -0.50 -27.97
C ASN A 51 19.33 0.84 -27.24
N GLN A 52 19.92 0.96 -26.05
CA GLN A 52 19.98 2.20 -25.29
C GLN A 52 20.85 3.23 -25.99
N ILE A 53 22.02 2.82 -26.50
CA ILE A 53 22.90 3.67 -27.32
C ILE A 53 22.17 4.12 -28.60
N GLN A 54 21.48 3.21 -29.29
CA GLN A 54 20.67 3.51 -30.48
C GLN A 54 19.44 4.38 -30.19
N GLY A 55 19.05 4.54 -28.92
CA GLY A 55 17.92 5.37 -28.51
C GLY A 55 16.55 4.69 -28.69
N VAL A 56 16.53 3.38 -28.94
CA VAL A 56 15.31 2.58 -29.13
C VAL A 56 14.89 1.83 -27.86
N TYR A 57 15.73 1.85 -26.81
CA TYR A 57 15.37 1.30 -25.50
C TYR A 57 14.57 2.31 -24.66
N PRO A 58 13.56 1.88 -23.87
CA PRO A 58 12.69 2.80 -23.11
C PRO A 58 13.44 3.64 -22.05
N SER A 59 14.45 3.06 -21.41
CA SER A 59 15.25 3.72 -20.38
C SER A 59 16.44 4.47 -21.01
N LYS A 60 16.60 5.75 -20.66
CA LYS A 60 17.68 6.62 -21.17
C LYS A 60 18.51 7.14 -19.99
N PRO A 61 19.85 6.95 -20.00
CA PRO A 61 20.71 7.48 -18.95
C PRO A 61 20.82 9.00 -19.08
N GLU A 62 20.99 9.66 -17.95
CA GLU A 62 21.28 11.08 -17.91
C GLU A 62 22.66 11.35 -18.53
N LYS A 63 22.76 12.44 -19.28
CA LYS A 63 24.02 12.90 -19.87
C LYS A 63 24.59 14.00 -19.00
N THR A 64 25.86 13.90 -18.64
CA THR A 64 26.53 14.86 -17.76
C THR A 64 27.89 15.27 -18.31
N THR A 65 28.42 16.38 -17.84
CA THR A 65 29.79 16.82 -18.15
C THR A 65 30.82 16.32 -17.13
N GLN A 66 30.40 15.49 -16.16
CA GLN A 66 31.24 15.00 -15.05
C GLN A 66 32.44 14.15 -15.53
N PHE A 67 32.39 13.62 -16.75
CA PHE A 67 33.49 12.90 -17.37
C PHE A 67 34.54 13.80 -18.02
N GLY A 68 34.50 15.11 -17.78
CA GLY A 68 35.44 16.07 -18.38
C GLY A 68 35.21 16.27 -19.88
N THR A 69 33.97 16.13 -20.34
CA THR A 69 33.57 16.36 -21.74
C THR A 69 33.01 17.76 -21.92
N ASP A 70 33.27 18.38 -23.08
CA ASP A 70 32.77 19.74 -23.40
C ASP A 70 31.24 19.81 -23.55
N GLU A 71 30.61 18.67 -23.83
CA GLU A 71 29.16 18.54 -23.98
C GLU A 71 28.69 17.34 -23.16
N PRO A 72 27.47 17.37 -22.58
CA PRO A 72 26.94 16.27 -21.78
C PRO A 72 27.00 14.92 -22.51
N ALA A 73 27.59 13.92 -21.87
CA ALA A 73 27.69 12.55 -22.37
C ALA A 73 27.24 11.55 -21.31
N ALA A 74 26.77 10.37 -21.74
CA ALA A 74 26.35 9.31 -20.84
C ALA A 74 27.29 8.10 -20.93
N PRO A 75 27.63 7.46 -19.80
CA PRO A 75 28.33 6.19 -19.79
C PRO A 75 27.43 5.06 -20.30
N CYS A 76 28.03 4.13 -21.05
CA CYS A 76 27.33 2.95 -21.56
C CYS A 76 27.22 1.84 -20.50
N GLY A 77 26.32 0.89 -20.71
CA GLY A 77 26.19 -0.33 -19.90
C GLY A 77 25.36 -0.17 -18.63
N ASN A 78 24.55 -1.19 -18.30
CA ASN A 78 23.67 -1.16 -17.14
C ASN A 78 24.07 -2.12 -16.01
N GLU A 79 24.58 -3.31 -16.33
CA GLU A 79 25.01 -4.28 -15.33
C GLU A 79 26.54 -4.43 -15.32
N GLY A 80 27.08 -4.85 -14.19
CA GLY A 80 28.51 -4.98 -13.98
C GLY A 80 28.82 -5.33 -12.54
N LEU A 81 30.02 -5.87 -12.35
CA LEU A 81 30.58 -6.20 -11.05
C LEU A 81 31.74 -5.25 -10.75
N PHE A 82 31.74 -4.69 -9.56
CA PHE A 82 32.76 -3.79 -9.08
C PHE A 82 33.34 -4.26 -7.76
N GLN A 83 34.53 -3.77 -7.43
CA GLN A 83 35.18 -3.91 -6.13
C GLN A 83 35.36 -2.54 -5.50
N VAL A 84 34.99 -2.40 -4.22
CA VAL A 84 35.24 -1.17 -3.45
C VAL A 84 36.74 -1.02 -3.23
N ILE A 85 37.31 0.14 -3.59
CA ILE A 85 38.74 0.44 -3.43
C ILE A 85 39.03 1.64 -2.52
N ALA A 86 38.05 2.52 -2.28
CA ALA A 86 38.14 3.61 -1.31
C ALA A 86 36.74 3.96 -0.77
N THR A 87 36.68 4.47 0.47
CA THR A 87 35.45 4.83 1.18
C THR A 87 35.63 6.14 1.93
N GLY A 88 34.58 6.96 2.01
CA GLY A 88 34.48 8.11 2.90
C GLY A 88 34.24 7.70 4.36
N ASP A 89 34.43 8.64 5.29
CA ASP A 89 34.49 8.37 6.73
C ASP A 89 33.15 7.95 7.40
N LYS A 90 32.01 8.09 6.71
CA LYS A 90 30.67 7.70 7.20
C LYS A 90 30.04 6.56 6.40
N VAL A 91 30.81 5.87 5.57
CA VAL A 91 30.37 4.63 4.93
C VAL A 91 30.40 3.52 5.99
N GLU A 92 29.24 2.90 6.28
CA GLU A 92 29.10 1.95 7.40
C GLU A 92 28.95 0.49 6.94
N ASN A 93 28.38 0.28 5.76
CA ASN A 93 27.95 -1.02 5.27
C ASN A 93 28.88 -1.62 4.21
N LEU A 94 29.62 -0.78 3.49
CA LEU A 94 30.57 -1.20 2.47
C LEU A 94 32.02 -0.97 2.90
N HIS A 95 32.85 -1.98 2.70
CA HIS A 95 34.26 -1.97 3.08
C HIS A 95 35.15 -2.16 1.85
N ILE A 96 36.38 -1.64 1.94
CA ILE A 96 37.39 -1.86 0.90
C ILE A 96 37.58 -3.37 0.67
N GLY A 97 37.52 -3.78 -0.60
CA GLY A 97 37.62 -5.17 -1.03
C GLY A 97 36.28 -5.83 -1.31
N ASP A 98 35.16 -5.27 -0.83
CA ASP A 98 33.82 -5.80 -1.08
C ASP A 98 33.48 -5.82 -2.57
N TRP A 99 32.74 -6.85 -2.98
CA TRP A 99 32.15 -6.91 -4.31
C TRP A 99 30.76 -6.28 -4.30
N VAL A 100 30.50 -5.43 -5.29
CA VAL A 100 29.24 -4.71 -5.41
C VAL A 100 28.72 -4.68 -6.84
N ILE A 101 27.41 -4.55 -6.98
CA ILE A 101 26.71 -4.29 -8.25
C ILE A 101 25.91 -2.99 -8.13
N PRO A 102 25.57 -2.31 -9.24
CA PRO A 102 24.72 -1.13 -9.19
C PRO A 102 23.33 -1.46 -8.63
N ALA A 103 22.80 -0.60 -7.75
CA ALA A 103 21.46 -0.73 -7.18
C ALA A 103 20.36 -0.25 -8.14
N ASN A 104 20.70 0.67 -9.05
CA ASN A 104 19.78 1.32 -9.96
C ASN A 104 20.18 1.11 -11.44
N VAL A 105 19.20 1.20 -12.34
CA VAL A 105 19.44 1.21 -13.80
C VAL A 105 20.14 2.50 -14.21
N ASN A 106 20.76 2.51 -15.40
CA ASN A 106 21.45 3.67 -15.99
C ASN A 106 22.67 4.19 -15.22
N PHE A 107 23.24 3.39 -14.30
CA PHE A 107 24.47 3.75 -13.59
C PHE A 107 25.67 3.96 -14.53
N GLY A 108 25.72 3.25 -15.66
CA GLY A 108 26.85 3.28 -16.59
C GLY A 108 27.99 2.40 -16.10
N THR A 109 28.16 1.23 -16.70
CA THR A 109 29.13 0.23 -16.24
C THR A 109 30.35 0.09 -17.14
N TRP A 110 30.32 0.60 -18.36
CA TRP A 110 31.46 0.54 -19.30
C TRP A 110 32.51 1.61 -18.97
N ARG A 111 33.13 1.45 -17.81
CA ARG A 111 34.19 2.30 -17.27
C ARG A 111 35.14 1.51 -16.40
N THR A 112 36.34 2.00 -16.15
CA THR A 112 37.34 1.30 -15.32
C THR A 112 37.12 1.52 -13.82
N HIS A 113 36.64 2.71 -13.44
CA HIS A 113 36.31 3.09 -12.08
C HIS A 113 35.07 3.97 -12.06
N ALA A 114 34.41 4.05 -10.91
CA ALA A 114 33.28 4.93 -10.68
C ALA A 114 33.34 5.53 -9.27
N LEU A 115 32.93 6.79 -9.16
CA LEU A 115 32.56 7.43 -7.90
C LEU A 115 31.04 7.34 -7.75
N GLY A 116 30.57 6.97 -6.58
CA GLY A 116 29.14 6.95 -6.23
C GLY A 116 28.95 6.98 -4.72
N GLU A 117 27.71 7.11 -4.27
CA GLU A 117 27.35 7.02 -2.86
C GLU A 117 27.20 5.55 -2.45
N GLU A 118 27.33 5.23 -1.15
CA GLU A 118 27.11 3.88 -0.62
C GLU A 118 25.78 3.27 -1.12
N THR A 119 24.72 4.07 -1.19
CA THR A 119 23.37 3.65 -1.60
C THR A 119 23.23 3.34 -3.09
N ASP A 120 24.21 3.71 -3.92
CA ASP A 120 24.20 3.41 -5.35
C ASP A 120 24.53 1.95 -5.66
N PHE A 121 24.91 1.18 -4.63
CA PHE A 121 25.47 -0.16 -4.77
C PHE A 121 24.82 -1.19 -3.84
N ILE A 122 24.80 -2.44 -4.30
CA ILE A 122 24.38 -3.61 -3.51
C ILE A 122 25.58 -4.52 -3.34
N GLN A 123 25.94 -4.85 -2.10
CA GLN A 123 26.99 -5.82 -1.79
C GLN A 123 26.59 -7.23 -2.24
N ILE A 124 27.54 -7.95 -2.85
CA ILE A 124 27.39 -9.36 -3.19
C ILE A 124 28.56 -10.18 -2.62
N PRO A 125 28.41 -11.50 -2.41
CA PRO A 125 29.46 -12.34 -1.86
C PRO A 125 30.74 -12.31 -2.69
N ASN A 126 31.82 -11.77 -2.12
CA ASN A 126 33.15 -11.86 -2.69
C ASN A 126 33.77 -13.23 -2.33
N PRO A 127 34.14 -14.08 -3.31
CA PRO A 127 34.71 -15.40 -3.07
C PRO A 127 35.98 -15.41 -2.21
N SER A 128 36.75 -14.31 -2.15
CA SER A 128 37.94 -14.22 -1.31
C SER A 128 37.62 -13.93 0.17
N GLN A 129 36.40 -13.46 0.47
CA GLN A 129 35.94 -13.05 1.81
C GLN A 129 34.80 -13.94 2.34
N SER A 130 34.02 -14.60 1.47
CA SER A 130 32.85 -15.40 1.84
C SER A 130 33.18 -16.90 1.97
N ARG A 131 32.81 -17.50 3.11
CA ARG A 131 32.86 -18.95 3.35
C ARG A 131 31.48 -19.44 3.78
N VAL A 132 30.98 -20.50 3.13
CA VAL A 132 29.78 -21.22 3.57
C VAL A 132 30.18 -22.65 3.89
N ASN A 133 29.91 -23.11 5.11
CA ASN A 133 30.31 -24.44 5.61
C ASN A 133 31.82 -24.73 5.42
N GLY A 134 32.67 -23.72 5.61
CA GLY A 134 34.12 -23.84 5.48
C GLY A 134 34.67 -23.98 4.05
N LYS A 135 33.79 -24.05 3.03
CA LYS A 135 34.18 -24.09 1.62
C LYS A 135 34.10 -22.69 1.00
N PRO A 136 35.00 -22.34 0.07
CA PRO A 136 34.82 -21.16 -0.77
C PRO A 136 33.52 -21.36 -1.56
N LEU A 137 32.51 -20.58 -1.21
CA LEU A 137 31.27 -20.50 -1.99
C LEU A 137 31.13 -19.02 -2.35
N GLY A 138 31.45 -18.70 -3.60
CA GLY A 138 31.39 -17.34 -4.10
C GLY A 138 31.01 -17.34 -5.57
N LEU A 139 30.43 -16.22 -6.01
CA LEU A 139 30.09 -16.00 -7.40
C LEU A 139 31.39 -15.92 -8.22
N THR A 140 31.41 -16.55 -9.39
CA THR A 140 32.44 -16.20 -10.39
C THR A 140 32.26 -14.74 -10.83
N ILE A 141 33.31 -14.12 -11.36
CA ILE A 141 33.23 -12.74 -11.89
C ILE A 141 32.07 -12.61 -12.90
N ASN A 142 31.92 -13.58 -13.80
CA ASN A 142 30.85 -13.58 -14.79
C ASN A 142 29.45 -13.67 -14.15
N GLN A 143 29.29 -14.50 -13.11
CA GLN A 143 28.03 -14.59 -12.38
C GLN A 143 27.72 -13.29 -11.65
N GLY A 144 28.68 -12.70 -10.94
CA GLY A 144 28.48 -11.41 -10.27
C GLY A 144 28.14 -10.29 -11.25
N ALA A 145 28.79 -10.25 -12.41
CA ALA A 145 28.60 -9.19 -13.40
C ALA A 145 27.28 -9.28 -14.18
N THR A 146 26.59 -10.43 -14.13
CA THR A 146 25.33 -10.68 -14.86
C THR A 146 24.14 -10.96 -13.95
N ILE A 147 24.34 -10.90 -12.62
CA ILE A 147 23.33 -11.34 -11.65
C ILE A 147 22.08 -10.47 -11.66
N SER A 148 22.23 -9.16 -11.90
CA SER A 148 21.16 -8.18 -11.73
C SER A 148 20.11 -8.20 -12.85
N VAL A 149 20.45 -8.68 -14.05
CA VAL A 149 19.50 -8.69 -15.19
C VAL A 149 18.93 -10.08 -15.43
N ASN A 150 19.69 -11.01 -16.01
CA ASN A 150 19.11 -12.26 -16.54
C ASN A 150 18.58 -13.21 -15.45
N PRO A 151 19.33 -13.52 -14.37
CA PRO A 151 18.84 -14.38 -13.28
C PRO A 151 17.65 -13.76 -12.55
N MET A 152 17.73 -12.46 -12.23
CA MET A 152 16.63 -11.77 -11.54
C MET A 152 15.36 -11.67 -12.39
N THR A 153 15.50 -11.45 -13.70
CA THR A 153 14.36 -11.49 -14.63
C THR A 153 13.68 -12.86 -14.58
N ALA A 154 14.45 -13.95 -14.66
CA ALA A 154 13.91 -15.31 -14.55
C ALA A 154 13.24 -15.56 -13.19
N LEU A 155 13.86 -15.14 -12.09
CA LEU A 155 13.32 -15.30 -10.74
C LEU A 155 11.98 -14.56 -10.56
N LEU A 156 11.92 -13.30 -10.97
CA LEU A 156 10.71 -12.48 -10.87
C LEU A 156 9.58 -13.04 -11.74
N MET A 157 9.87 -13.47 -12.97
CA MET A 157 8.87 -14.09 -13.83
C MET A 157 8.24 -15.34 -13.20
N LEU A 158 9.03 -16.15 -12.50
CA LEU A 158 8.56 -17.38 -11.87
C LEU A 158 7.85 -17.17 -10.52
N THR A 159 8.18 -16.11 -9.77
CA THR A 159 7.73 -15.95 -8.38
C THR A 159 6.76 -14.80 -8.16
N HIS A 160 6.75 -13.77 -9.02
CA HIS A 160 6.00 -12.55 -8.77
C HIS A 160 4.57 -12.56 -9.33
N TYR A 161 4.38 -13.15 -10.52
CA TYR A 161 3.14 -12.96 -11.29
C TYR A 161 2.09 -14.05 -11.08
N VAL A 162 2.54 -15.29 -10.89
CA VAL A 162 1.65 -16.45 -10.73
C VAL A 162 2.18 -17.30 -9.57
N LYS A 163 1.31 -17.64 -8.63
CA LYS A 163 1.64 -18.62 -7.59
C LYS A 163 1.60 -20.03 -8.19
N LEU A 164 2.77 -20.62 -8.38
CA LEU A 164 2.95 -22.00 -8.83
C LEU A 164 3.14 -22.91 -7.61
N ASN A 165 2.47 -24.05 -7.57
CA ASN A 165 2.58 -25.03 -6.49
C ASN A 165 3.78 -25.96 -6.73
N PRO A 166 4.75 -26.00 -5.80
CA PRO A 166 5.85 -26.97 -5.81
C PRO A 166 5.38 -28.43 -5.95
N GLY A 167 6.11 -29.21 -6.74
CA GLY A 167 5.88 -30.61 -7.07
C GLY A 167 4.76 -30.86 -8.06
N LYS A 168 3.93 -29.84 -8.37
CA LYS A 168 2.70 -29.99 -9.16
C LYS A 168 2.67 -29.13 -10.41
N ASP A 169 2.77 -27.81 -10.26
CA ASP A 169 2.47 -26.89 -11.36
C ASP A 169 3.63 -26.76 -12.35
N TRP A 170 3.27 -26.32 -13.56
CA TRP A 170 4.17 -26.23 -14.70
C TRP A 170 4.27 -24.81 -15.24
N PHE A 171 5.43 -24.49 -15.82
CA PHE A 171 5.57 -23.41 -16.78
C PHE A 171 6.13 -23.91 -18.12
N ILE A 172 5.82 -23.20 -19.20
CA ILE A 172 6.37 -23.44 -20.54
C ILE A 172 7.13 -22.21 -21.01
N GLN A 173 8.25 -22.38 -21.69
CA GLN A 173 9.02 -21.27 -22.22
C GLN A 173 9.46 -21.52 -23.66
N ASN A 174 9.41 -20.49 -24.50
CA ASN A 174 10.16 -20.50 -25.75
C ASN A 174 11.52 -19.84 -25.58
N GLY A 175 12.43 -20.13 -26.51
CA GLY A 175 13.82 -19.72 -26.37
C GLY A 175 14.51 -20.37 -25.16
N GLY A 176 14.25 -21.66 -24.92
CA GLY A 176 14.79 -22.38 -23.75
C GLY A 176 16.31 -22.35 -23.64
N THR A 177 17.03 -22.21 -24.76
CA THR A 177 18.50 -22.08 -24.79
C THR A 177 19.00 -20.65 -24.56
N SER A 178 18.12 -19.65 -24.44
CA SER A 178 18.51 -18.28 -24.09
C SER A 178 19.06 -18.20 -22.66
N ALA A 179 19.84 -17.17 -22.33
CA ALA A 179 20.39 -16.99 -20.98
C ALA A 179 19.29 -16.97 -19.91
N VAL A 180 18.26 -16.13 -20.10
CA VAL A 180 17.09 -16.08 -19.20
C VAL A 180 16.37 -17.43 -19.15
N GLY A 181 16.18 -18.10 -20.29
CA GLY A 181 15.48 -19.39 -20.33
C GLY A 181 16.21 -20.50 -19.57
N GLN A 182 17.54 -20.54 -19.66
CA GLN A 182 18.36 -21.45 -18.87
C GLN A 182 18.31 -21.13 -17.37
N TYR A 183 18.25 -19.85 -16.97
CA TYR A 183 18.04 -19.48 -15.56
C TYR A 183 16.65 -19.86 -15.08
N ALA A 184 15.60 -19.63 -15.88
CA ALA A 184 14.25 -20.03 -15.54
C ALA A 184 14.14 -21.55 -15.34
N THR A 185 14.82 -22.35 -16.17
CA THR A 185 14.93 -23.80 -15.98
C THR A 185 15.57 -24.17 -14.64
N GLN A 186 16.74 -23.60 -14.34
CA GLN A 186 17.47 -23.92 -13.11
C GLN A 186 16.70 -23.48 -11.86
N ILE A 187 16.13 -22.26 -11.88
CA ILE A 187 15.33 -21.72 -10.79
C ILE A 187 14.05 -22.54 -10.62
N GLY A 188 13.38 -22.90 -11.72
CA GLY A 188 12.22 -23.78 -11.70
C GLY A 188 12.51 -25.09 -10.97
N ARG A 189 13.63 -25.75 -11.30
CA ARG A 189 14.08 -26.95 -10.58
C ARG A 189 14.32 -26.70 -9.09
N LEU A 190 14.96 -25.58 -8.73
CA LEU A 190 15.22 -25.24 -7.32
C LEU A 190 13.93 -24.96 -6.53
N LEU A 191 12.90 -24.44 -7.20
CA LEU A 191 11.57 -24.17 -6.64
C LEU A 191 10.64 -25.40 -6.73
N ASP A 192 11.12 -26.53 -7.22
CA ASP A 192 10.34 -27.74 -7.48
C ASP A 192 9.14 -27.47 -8.41
N ILE A 193 9.32 -26.60 -9.41
CA ILE A 193 8.32 -26.29 -10.45
C ILE A 193 8.72 -26.97 -11.75
N HIS A 194 7.77 -27.66 -12.38
CA HIS A 194 8.04 -28.39 -13.63
C HIS A 194 8.14 -27.44 -14.83
N SER A 195 9.05 -27.73 -15.75
CA SER A 195 9.35 -26.86 -16.89
C SER A 195 9.24 -27.58 -18.23
N ILE A 196 8.67 -26.89 -19.22
CA ILE A 196 8.71 -27.29 -20.63
C ILE A 196 9.54 -26.26 -21.39
N SER A 197 10.72 -26.65 -21.87
CA SER A 197 11.59 -25.78 -22.65
C SER A 197 11.43 -26.04 -24.15
N VAL A 198 10.97 -25.03 -24.90
CA VAL A 198 10.87 -25.10 -26.37
C VAL A 198 12.17 -24.59 -27.00
N ILE A 199 12.72 -25.40 -27.91
CA ILE A 199 13.97 -25.10 -28.62
C ILE A 199 13.81 -25.25 -30.13
N ARG A 200 14.63 -24.52 -30.90
CA ARG A 200 14.63 -24.59 -32.36
C ARG A 200 15.27 -25.89 -32.85
N ASP A 201 14.75 -26.43 -33.94
CA ASP A 201 15.39 -27.52 -34.66
C ASP A 201 16.73 -27.06 -35.25
N ARG A 202 17.82 -27.70 -34.82
CA ARG A 202 19.21 -27.40 -35.24
C ARG A 202 20.00 -28.70 -35.37
N PRO A 203 21.12 -28.72 -36.13
CA PRO A 203 21.94 -29.92 -36.30
C PRO A 203 22.46 -30.56 -34.99
N ASN A 204 22.55 -29.78 -33.91
CA ASN A 204 22.99 -30.21 -32.58
C ASN A 204 21.84 -30.27 -31.56
N LEU A 205 20.66 -30.73 -32.01
CA LEU A 205 19.45 -30.74 -31.19
C LEU A 205 19.60 -31.60 -29.93
N GLU A 206 20.15 -32.82 -30.06
CA GLU A 206 20.29 -33.77 -28.95
C GLU A 206 21.19 -33.20 -27.84
N ASP A 207 22.35 -32.65 -28.20
CA ASP A 207 23.26 -32.00 -27.24
C ASP A 207 22.55 -30.89 -26.44
N LYS A 208 21.66 -30.12 -27.09
CA LYS A 208 20.92 -29.02 -26.44
C LYS A 208 19.78 -29.51 -25.57
N ILE A 209 19.16 -30.63 -25.90
CA ILE A 209 18.18 -31.29 -25.03
C ILE A 209 18.88 -31.77 -23.76
N ASP A 210 20.02 -32.44 -23.90
CA ASP A 210 20.78 -32.97 -22.77
C ASP A 210 21.29 -31.86 -21.85
N GLU A 211 21.84 -30.77 -22.42
CA GLU A 211 22.28 -29.59 -21.67
C GLU A 211 21.13 -28.97 -20.85
N LEU A 212 19.93 -28.86 -21.42
CA LEU A 212 18.78 -28.30 -20.71
C LEU A 212 18.26 -29.24 -19.62
N LYS A 213 18.26 -30.56 -19.85
CA LYS A 213 17.89 -31.55 -18.84
C LYS A 213 18.88 -31.57 -17.68
N GLU A 214 20.18 -31.48 -17.96
CA GLU A 214 21.22 -31.35 -16.92
C GLU A 214 20.97 -30.12 -16.04
N LYS A 215 20.60 -29.00 -16.66
CA LYS A 215 20.20 -27.75 -15.99
C LYS A 215 18.87 -27.82 -15.24
N GLY A 216 18.08 -28.88 -15.43
CA GLY A 216 16.84 -29.12 -14.68
C GLY A 216 15.54 -29.00 -15.47
N ALA A 217 15.58 -29.00 -16.81
CA ALA A 217 14.36 -29.01 -17.59
C ALA A 217 13.59 -30.31 -17.37
N THR A 218 12.30 -30.23 -17.02
CA THR A 218 11.46 -31.43 -16.86
C THR A 218 11.20 -32.07 -18.21
N GLN A 219 10.83 -31.24 -19.19
CA GLN A 219 10.63 -31.63 -20.58
C GLN A 219 11.28 -30.61 -21.52
N VAL A 220 11.77 -31.10 -22.66
CA VAL A 220 12.30 -30.27 -23.75
C VAL A 220 11.60 -30.70 -25.02
N ILE A 221 11.05 -29.74 -25.76
CA ILE A 221 10.32 -29.99 -27.02
C ILE A 221 10.84 -29.09 -28.13
N THR A 222 10.68 -29.52 -29.38
CA THR A 222 11.07 -28.73 -30.55
C THR A 222 10.01 -27.69 -30.93
N GLU A 223 10.37 -26.72 -31.77
CA GLU A 223 9.39 -25.77 -32.32
C GLU A 223 8.34 -26.47 -33.20
N ASP A 224 8.72 -27.54 -33.91
CA ASP A 224 7.77 -28.36 -34.67
C ASP A 224 6.75 -29.05 -33.74
N GLN A 225 7.20 -29.61 -32.61
CA GLN A 225 6.32 -30.18 -31.59
C GLN A 225 5.45 -29.11 -30.93
N ASN A 226 6.01 -27.92 -30.69
CA ASN A 226 5.26 -26.77 -30.17
C ASN A 226 4.17 -26.31 -31.15
N GLY A 227 4.44 -26.35 -32.46
CA GLY A 227 3.48 -26.03 -33.51
C GLY A 227 2.41 -27.09 -33.73
N SER A 228 2.70 -28.36 -33.41
CA SER A 228 1.82 -29.50 -33.68
C SER A 228 0.58 -29.55 -32.77
N LYS A 229 -0.60 -29.73 -33.38
CA LYS A 229 -1.85 -29.99 -32.64
C LYS A 229 -1.86 -31.38 -32.00
N GLU A 230 -1.16 -32.34 -32.59
CA GLU A 230 -1.11 -33.73 -32.14
C GLU A 230 -0.25 -33.91 -30.89
N PHE A 231 0.61 -32.93 -30.57
CA PHE A 231 1.47 -32.97 -29.40
C PHE A 231 0.81 -32.42 -28.12
N GLY A 232 -0.31 -31.69 -28.26
CA GLY A 232 -1.06 -31.16 -27.12
C GLY A 232 -1.49 -32.20 -26.08
N PRO A 233 -2.02 -33.37 -26.46
CA PRO A 233 -2.35 -34.46 -25.54
C PRO A 233 -1.18 -34.95 -24.69
N ALA A 234 0.04 -35.02 -25.22
CA ALA A 234 1.21 -35.45 -24.47
C ALA A 234 1.51 -34.49 -23.29
N ILE A 235 1.44 -33.18 -23.55
CA ILE A 235 1.64 -32.15 -22.52
C ILE A 235 0.54 -32.21 -21.46
N LYS A 236 -0.73 -32.40 -21.88
CA LYS A 236 -1.84 -32.57 -20.93
C LYS A 236 -1.64 -33.79 -20.02
N ASN A 237 -1.10 -34.88 -20.56
CA ASN A 237 -0.80 -36.07 -19.77
C ASN A 237 0.30 -35.80 -18.73
N TRP A 238 1.41 -35.17 -19.12
CA TRP A 238 2.48 -34.80 -18.17
C TRP A 238 1.98 -33.92 -17.03
N VAL A 239 1.22 -32.88 -17.36
CA VAL A 239 0.62 -31.98 -16.37
C VAL A 239 -0.32 -32.75 -15.44
N LYS A 240 -1.15 -33.65 -15.99
CA LYS A 240 -2.06 -34.51 -15.22
C LYS A 240 -1.34 -35.49 -14.29
N GLU A 241 -0.21 -36.06 -14.69
CA GLU A 241 0.59 -37.00 -13.88
C GLU A 241 1.06 -36.36 -12.57
N THR A 242 1.40 -35.08 -12.61
CA THR A 242 1.78 -34.30 -11.42
C THR A 242 0.59 -33.77 -10.61
N GLY A 243 -0.63 -33.90 -11.14
CA GLY A 243 -1.84 -33.33 -10.55
C GLY A 243 -1.85 -31.79 -10.48
N GLY A 244 -1.07 -31.13 -11.33
CA GLY A 244 -0.96 -29.66 -11.39
C GLY A 244 -1.57 -29.06 -12.65
N GLU A 245 -1.23 -27.80 -12.92
CA GLU A 245 -1.66 -27.05 -14.09
C GLU A 245 -0.49 -26.33 -14.79
N LEU A 246 -0.61 -26.12 -16.10
CA LEU A 246 0.29 -25.27 -16.87
C LEU A 246 -0.23 -23.82 -16.81
N LYS A 247 0.18 -23.08 -15.78
CA LYS A 247 -0.36 -21.74 -15.46
C LYS A 247 0.44 -20.58 -16.05
N LEU A 248 1.69 -20.83 -16.44
CA LEU A 248 2.62 -19.78 -16.86
C LEU A 248 3.31 -20.11 -18.18
N ALA A 249 3.34 -19.16 -19.11
CA ALA A 249 4.17 -19.20 -20.30
C ALA A 249 5.16 -18.04 -20.32
N LEU A 250 6.42 -18.32 -20.69
CA LEU A 250 7.47 -17.31 -20.86
C LEU A 250 7.81 -17.19 -22.35
N ASN A 251 7.63 -16.00 -22.91
CA ASN A 251 7.79 -15.72 -24.33
C ASN A 251 8.89 -14.69 -24.60
N CYS A 252 9.93 -15.06 -25.35
CA CYS A 252 10.93 -14.13 -25.88
C CYS A 252 11.10 -14.14 -27.41
N VAL A 253 10.46 -15.08 -28.11
CA VAL A 253 10.66 -15.28 -29.56
C VAL A 253 9.58 -14.62 -30.42
N GLY A 254 8.32 -14.61 -29.99
CA GLY A 254 7.19 -14.12 -30.80
C GLY A 254 6.70 -15.08 -31.90
N GLY A 255 5.85 -14.56 -32.80
CA GLY A 255 5.27 -15.28 -33.94
C GLY A 255 4.64 -16.65 -33.63
N LYS A 256 4.84 -17.63 -34.53
CA LYS A 256 4.25 -18.98 -34.42
C LYS A 256 4.66 -19.73 -33.14
N SER A 257 5.90 -19.54 -32.67
CA SER A 257 6.41 -20.16 -31.44
C SER A 257 5.59 -19.72 -30.22
N SER A 258 5.39 -18.40 -30.09
CA SER A 258 4.59 -17.82 -29.02
C SER A 258 3.13 -18.29 -29.04
N SER A 259 2.54 -18.45 -30.23
CA SER A 259 1.20 -19.04 -30.38
C SER A 259 1.15 -20.50 -29.97
N GLY A 260 2.22 -21.25 -30.24
CA GLY A 260 2.35 -22.64 -29.81
C GLY A 260 2.28 -22.80 -28.30
N ILE A 261 3.05 -21.99 -27.55
CA ILE A 261 3.10 -22.09 -26.09
C ILE A 261 1.82 -21.52 -25.44
N ALA A 262 1.25 -20.44 -25.98
CA ALA A 262 0.01 -19.87 -25.47
C ALA A 262 -1.17 -20.84 -25.54
N ARG A 263 -1.29 -21.60 -26.64
CA ARG A 263 -2.35 -22.61 -26.82
C ARG A 263 -2.30 -23.78 -25.82
N LYS A 264 -1.19 -23.94 -25.10
CA LYS A 264 -0.99 -25.04 -24.15
C LYS A 264 -1.39 -24.66 -22.73
N LEU A 265 -1.49 -23.36 -22.44
CA LEU A 265 -1.87 -22.88 -21.12
C LEU A 265 -3.25 -23.39 -20.72
N ASN A 266 -3.43 -23.62 -19.42
CA ASN A 266 -4.75 -23.82 -18.83
C ASN A 266 -5.60 -22.54 -18.98
N ASN A 267 -6.91 -22.67 -18.79
CA ASN A 267 -7.80 -21.51 -18.69
C ASN A 267 -7.30 -20.56 -17.59
N ASN A 268 -7.30 -19.25 -17.86
CA ASN A 268 -6.71 -18.21 -17.01
C ASN A 268 -5.18 -18.30 -16.80
N GLY A 269 -4.47 -19.10 -17.61
CA GLY A 269 -3.02 -19.10 -17.62
C GLY A 269 -2.45 -17.77 -18.12
N LEU A 270 -1.33 -17.36 -17.54
CA LEU A 270 -0.64 -16.11 -17.87
C LEU A 270 0.51 -16.38 -18.83
N MET A 271 0.68 -15.53 -19.85
CA MET A 271 1.88 -15.50 -20.68
C MET A 271 2.63 -14.19 -20.45
N LEU A 272 3.85 -14.28 -19.95
CA LEU A 272 4.78 -13.16 -19.81
C LEU A 272 5.62 -13.06 -21.07
N THR A 273 5.67 -11.87 -21.68
CA THR A 273 6.54 -11.59 -22.82
C THR A 273 7.70 -10.71 -22.39
N TYR A 274 8.93 -11.11 -22.72
CA TYR A 274 10.16 -10.45 -22.35
C TYR A 274 11.16 -10.44 -23.50
N GLY A 275 12.12 -9.50 -23.48
CA GLY A 275 13.15 -9.40 -24.52
C GLY A 275 12.69 -8.72 -25.81
N VAL A 276 13.68 -8.38 -26.65
CA VAL A 276 13.51 -7.46 -27.80
C VAL A 276 13.13 -8.19 -29.10
N GLU A 277 13.45 -9.48 -29.24
CA GLU A 277 13.15 -10.25 -30.47
C GLU A 277 11.64 -10.27 -30.81
N PHE A 278 10.75 -10.23 -29.81
CA PHE A 278 9.29 -10.13 -30.01
C PHE A 278 8.86 -8.86 -30.78
N ILE A 279 9.55 -7.73 -30.60
CA ILE A 279 9.21 -6.44 -31.21
C ILE A 279 9.25 -6.54 -32.75
N THR A 280 10.09 -7.43 -33.29
CA THR A 280 10.30 -7.60 -34.74
C THR A 280 9.38 -8.64 -35.39
N LYS A 281 8.68 -9.47 -34.60
CA LYS A 281 7.82 -10.56 -35.07
C LYS A 281 6.53 -10.61 -34.24
N PRO A 282 5.56 -9.72 -34.54
CA PRO A 282 4.29 -9.71 -33.85
C PRO A 282 3.55 -11.04 -34.04
N PHE A 283 2.61 -11.29 -33.12
CA PHE A 283 1.78 -12.49 -33.08
C PHE A 283 0.88 -12.63 -34.32
N ASP A 284 0.72 -13.86 -34.83
CA ASP A 284 -0.16 -14.18 -35.96
C ASP A 284 -1.53 -14.63 -35.43
N SER A 285 -2.53 -13.75 -35.45
CA SER A 285 -3.71 -13.78 -34.57
C SER A 285 -4.98 -14.43 -35.12
N GLY A 286 -4.90 -15.25 -36.18
CA GLY A 286 -6.09 -15.70 -36.92
C GLY A 286 -7.20 -16.43 -36.15
N TYR A 287 -6.96 -16.97 -34.94
CA TYR A 287 -7.96 -17.76 -34.19
C TYR A 287 -7.87 -17.66 -32.67
N LEU A 288 -7.16 -16.67 -32.13
CA LEU A 288 -7.10 -16.40 -30.69
C LEU A 288 -7.54 -14.94 -30.49
N SER A 289 -8.61 -14.73 -29.75
CA SER A 289 -8.94 -13.43 -29.19
C SER A 289 -7.82 -13.04 -28.22
N PHE A 290 -6.89 -12.20 -28.70
CA PHE A 290 -5.84 -11.63 -27.88
C PHE A 290 -6.48 -10.63 -26.92
N PHE A 291 -6.49 -10.98 -25.64
CA PHE A 291 -6.25 -9.96 -24.64
C PHE A 291 -4.76 -9.61 -24.75
N TYR A 292 -4.41 -8.66 -25.62
CA TYR A 292 -3.54 -7.63 -25.08
C TYR A 292 -4.32 -7.17 -23.84
N SER A 293 -3.73 -7.22 -22.66
CA SER A 293 -4.14 -6.23 -21.67
C SER A 293 -3.71 -4.89 -22.29
N ILE A 294 -4.51 -4.39 -23.24
CA ILE A 294 -4.67 -2.98 -23.43
C ILE A 294 -5.26 -2.61 -22.09
N ASN A 295 -4.41 -2.19 -21.15
CA ASN A 295 -4.91 -1.67 -19.87
C ASN A 295 -5.81 -0.51 -20.27
N MET A 296 -7.11 -0.78 -20.23
CA MET A 296 -8.12 0.17 -20.63
C MET A 296 -8.19 1.18 -19.48
N SER A 297 -8.01 2.44 -19.80
CA SER A 297 -7.91 3.49 -18.77
C SER A 297 -9.19 4.30 -18.66
N ILE A 298 -9.44 4.83 -17.48
CA ILE A 298 -10.49 5.81 -17.23
C ILE A 298 -9.80 7.15 -16.98
N ALA A 299 -10.39 8.22 -17.47
CA ALA A 299 -9.97 9.57 -17.16
C ALA A 299 -11.12 10.36 -16.52
N LEU A 300 -10.81 11.07 -15.43
CA LEU A 300 -11.70 12.05 -14.81
C LEU A 300 -11.05 13.42 -14.86
N SER A 301 -11.82 14.45 -15.18
CA SER A 301 -11.34 15.83 -15.16
C SER A 301 -12.31 16.76 -14.44
N SER A 302 -11.78 17.85 -13.91
CA SER A 302 -12.56 18.94 -13.35
C SER A 302 -11.74 20.22 -13.35
N THR A 303 -12.40 21.38 -13.31
CA THR A 303 -11.76 22.66 -12.97
C THR A 303 -11.30 22.69 -11.50
N ARG A 304 -11.66 21.68 -10.70
CA ARG A 304 -11.35 21.58 -9.27
C ARG A 304 -10.90 20.17 -8.91
N VAL A 305 -9.60 19.93 -8.92
CA VAL A 305 -8.96 18.67 -8.53
C VAL A 305 -7.93 18.95 -7.45
N LEU A 306 -8.02 18.27 -6.32
CA LEU A 306 -7.03 18.39 -5.25
C LEU A 306 -5.79 17.57 -5.61
N VAL A 307 -4.78 18.24 -6.15
CA VAL A 307 -3.46 17.67 -6.48
C VAL A 307 -2.45 18.23 -5.50
N GLU A 308 -1.74 17.33 -4.81
CA GLU A 308 -0.83 17.68 -3.71
C GLU A 308 -1.54 18.46 -2.58
N SER A 309 -1.40 19.78 -2.56
CA SER A 309 -2.01 20.66 -1.56
C SER A 309 -2.89 21.76 -2.15
N GLU A 310 -3.08 21.74 -3.47
CA GLU A 310 -3.79 22.79 -4.21
C GLU A 310 -4.98 22.22 -4.98
N ILE A 311 -6.03 23.04 -5.12
CA ILE A 311 -7.16 22.76 -6.00
C ILE A 311 -6.88 23.46 -7.33
N ILE A 312 -6.60 22.67 -8.36
CA ILE A 312 -6.29 23.13 -9.71
C ILE A 312 -7.25 22.51 -10.73
N GLU A 313 -7.26 23.03 -11.95
CA GLU A 313 -7.83 22.28 -13.07
C GLU A 313 -6.91 21.11 -13.44
N ALA A 314 -7.47 19.92 -13.62
CA ALA A 314 -6.67 18.75 -13.97
C ALA A 314 -7.49 17.61 -14.61
N THR A 315 -6.79 16.72 -15.28
CA THR A 315 -7.26 15.38 -15.70
C THR A 315 -6.41 14.30 -15.02
N ILE A 316 -7.05 13.36 -14.34
CA ILE A 316 -6.43 12.17 -13.76
C ILE A 316 -6.76 10.97 -14.64
N ILE A 317 -5.74 10.23 -15.06
CA ILE A 317 -5.89 8.97 -15.81
C ILE A 317 -5.46 7.81 -14.93
N PHE A 318 -6.29 6.77 -14.87
CA PHE A 318 -6.06 5.58 -14.06
C PHE A 318 -6.53 4.30 -14.75
N SER A 319 -5.95 3.17 -14.34
CA SER A 319 -6.27 1.84 -14.87
C SER A 319 -7.07 1.05 -13.83
N PRO A 320 -8.32 0.65 -14.12
CA PRO A 320 -9.11 -0.23 -13.25
C PRO A 320 -8.50 -1.63 -13.08
N ASP A 321 -7.74 -2.10 -14.08
CA ASP A 321 -7.09 -3.42 -14.09
C ASP A 321 -5.94 -3.49 -13.07
N THR A 322 -5.02 -2.52 -13.13
CA THR A 322 -3.92 -2.41 -12.16
C THR A 322 -4.38 -1.79 -10.83
N GLY A 323 -5.43 -1.00 -10.91
CA GLY A 323 -5.98 -0.18 -9.84
C GLY A 323 -5.15 1.04 -9.49
N LYS A 324 -4.30 1.51 -10.42
CA LYS A 324 -3.32 2.58 -10.19
C LYS A 324 -3.61 3.83 -11.00
N ILE A 325 -3.22 4.97 -10.45
CA ILE A 325 -3.08 6.24 -11.19
C ILE A 325 -1.88 6.12 -12.12
N ILE A 326 -2.07 6.37 -13.41
CA ILE A 326 -1.03 6.21 -14.44
C ILE A 326 -0.56 7.54 -15.02
N ALA A 327 -1.38 8.60 -14.94
CA ALA A 327 -0.99 9.95 -15.31
C ALA A 327 -1.87 11.01 -14.63
N ILE A 328 -1.31 12.20 -14.43
CA ILE A 328 -2.00 13.40 -13.93
C ILE A 328 -1.56 14.57 -14.82
N PHE A 329 -2.51 15.28 -15.41
CA PHE A 329 -2.26 16.46 -16.25
C PHE A 329 -2.88 17.70 -15.59
N PRO A 330 -2.12 18.80 -15.37
CA PRO A 330 -2.61 20.03 -14.74
C PRO A 330 -3.40 20.91 -15.72
N GLN A 331 -4.29 20.28 -16.49
CA GLN A 331 -5.20 20.90 -17.44
C GLN A 331 -6.36 19.93 -17.70
N ILE A 332 -7.50 20.46 -18.12
CA ILE A 332 -8.58 19.63 -18.67
C ILE A 332 -8.21 19.23 -20.09
N LEU A 333 -8.16 17.93 -20.36
CA LEU A 333 -7.98 17.39 -21.72
C LEU A 333 -9.32 17.42 -22.48
N GLU A 334 -9.30 17.73 -23.78
CA GLU A 334 -10.51 17.62 -24.61
C GLU A 334 -10.80 16.14 -24.96
N LEU A 335 -12.06 15.82 -25.30
CA LEU A 335 -12.49 14.44 -25.56
C LEU A 335 -11.68 13.77 -26.69
N GLU A 336 -11.27 14.55 -27.70
CA GLU A 336 -10.46 14.10 -28.83
C GLU A 336 -8.95 14.28 -28.62
N ASP A 337 -8.50 14.64 -27.42
CA ASP A 337 -7.09 14.87 -27.13
C ASP A 337 -6.26 13.59 -27.40
N PRO A 338 -5.16 13.68 -28.19
CA PRO A 338 -4.30 12.54 -28.50
C PRO A 338 -3.74 11.81 -27.28
N ILE A 339 -3.60 12.50 -26.14
CA ILE A 339 -3.15 11.91 -24.87
C ILE A 339 -4.16 10.86 -24.38
N LEU A 340 -5.46 11.13 -24.46
CA LEU A 340 -6.48 10.15 -24.03
C LEU A 340 -6.36 8.86 -24.84
N LYS A 341 -6.10 8.97 -26.15
CA LYS A 341 -5.84 7.81 -27.01
C LYS A 341 -4.53 7.11 -26.67
N LEU A 342 -3.46 7.85 -26.37
CA LEU A 342 -2.16 7.30 -25.96
C LEU A 342 -2.28 6.39 -24.73
N TYR A 343 -3.12 6.77 -23.77
CA TYR A 343 -3.37 6.02 -22.54
C TYR A 343 -4.50 4.98 -22.67
N ASN A 344 -5.03 4.75 -23.88
CA ASN A 344 -6.18 3.86 -24.12
C ASN A 344 -7.38 4.19 -23.21
N VAL A 345 -7.68 5.48 -23.05
CA VAL A 345 -8.82 5.93 -22.27
C VAL A 345 -10.11 5.56 -23.00
N TYR A 346 -10.97 4.79 -22.35
CA TYR A 346 -12.25 4.34 -22.91
C TYR A 346 -13.47 4.95 -22.23
N ILE A 347 -13.29 5.46 -21.00
CA ILE A 347 -14.26 6.29 -20.31
C ILE A 347 -13.54 7.59 -19.97
N TYR A 348 -14.04 8.71 -20.51
CA TYR A 348 -13.65 10.05 -20.10
C TYR A 348 -14.86 10.80 -19.56
N LYS A 349 -14.73 11.40 -18.38
CA LYS A 349 -15.79 12.19 -17.75
C LYS A 349 -15.23 13.48 -17.18
N ASN A 350 -15.72 14.61 -17.66
CA ASN A 350 -15.54 15.91 -17.03
C ASN A 350 -16.66 16.13 -16.00
N VAL A 351 -16.31 16.31 -14.72
CA VAL A 351 -17.26 16.47 -13.60
C VAL A 351 -17.35 17.89 -13.07
N THR A 352 -16.78 18.87 -13.78
CA THR A 352 -16.90 20.31 -13.46
C THR A 352 -18.36 20.70 -13.17
N PRO A 353 -18.66 21.49 -12.12
CA PRO A 353 -17.74 22.16 -11.18
C PRO A 353 -17.43 21.36 -9.90
N ARG A 354 -17.68 20.04 -9.87
CA ARG A 354 -17.46 19.19 -8.68
C ARG A 354 -15.98 19.00 -8.39
N VAL A 355 -15.64 18.77 -7.13
CA VAL A 355 -14.26 18.56 -6.69
C VAL A 355 -13.86 17.09 -6.82
N ILE A 356 -12.70 16.82 -7.41
CA ILE A 356 -12.07 15.48 -7.38
C ILE A 356 -11.01 15.47 -6.27
N MET A 357 -11.08 14.52 -5.34
CA MET A 357 -10.14 14.39 -4.21
C MET A 357 -9.69 12.93 -4.03
N PRO A 358 -8.52 12.70 -3.38
CA PRO A 358 -8.16 11.37 -2.91
C PRO A 358 -9.26 10.79 -2.02
N GLY A 359 -9.49 9.48 -2.14
CA GLY A 359 -10.36 8.75 -1.24
C GLY A 359 -9.94 8.91 0.22
N LEU A 360 -10.91 9.00 1.14
CA LEU A 360 -10.62 9.11 2.57
C LEU A 360 -10.19 7.76 3.15
N VAL A 361 -9.38 7.80 4.21
CA VAL A 361 -8.94 6.63 4.97
C VAL A 361 -9.44 6.75 6.41
N ASP A 362 -10.41 5.93 6.79
CA ASP A 362 -11.01 5.96 8.13
C ASP A 362 -10.41 4.86 9.01
N THR A 363 -9.59 5.24 9.98
CA THR A 363 -8.78 4.30 10.76
C THR A 363 -9.47 3.82 12.03
N HIS A 364 -10.73 4.19 12.26
CA HIS A 364 -11.46 3.82 13.48
C HIS A 364 -12.91 3.46 13.15
N VAL A 365 -13.13 2.21 12.73
CA VAL A 365 -14.45 1.68 12.39
C VAL A 365 -14.65 0.35 13.13
N HIS A 366 -15.82 0.13 13.72
CA HIS A 366 -16.13 -1.13 14.41
C HIS A 366 -17.08 -1.97 13.57
N LEU A 367 -16.53 -2.92 12.81
CA LEU A 367 -17.28 -3.92 12.09
C LEU A 367 -17.33 -5.20 12.93
N ASN A 368 -18.54 -5.51 13.38
CA ASN A 368 -18.79 -6.45 14.45
C ASN A 368 -18.95 -7.91 13.96
N GLU A 369 -18.42 -8.19 12.77
CA GLU A 369 -18.46 -9.50 12.12
C GLU A 369 -17.08 -10.16 12.21
N PRO A 370 -16.98 -11.45 12.60
CA PRO A 370 -18.06 -12.39 12.91
C PRO A 370 -18.69 -12.20 14.30
N GLY A 371 -19.79 -12.92 14.56
CA GLY A 371 -20.40 -13.05 15.90
C GLY A 371 -21.47 -12.01 16.22
N ARG A 372 -21.13 -10.72 16.21
CA ARG A 372 -22.09 -9.62 16.42
C ARG A 372 -22.49 -8.94 15.10
N THR A 373 -22.55 -9.71 14.01
CA THR A 373 -22.89 -9.24 12.65
C THR A 373 -24.21 -8.48 12.57
N HIS A 374 -25.15 -8.69 13.50
CA HIS A 374 -26.41 -7.97 13.59
C HIS A 374 -26.27 -6.52 14.12
N TRP A 375 -25.15 -6.16 14.74
CA TRP A 375 -24.79 -4.78 15.06
C TRP A 375 -24.26 -4.05 13.83
N GLU A 376 -23.29 -4.64 13.15
CA GLU A 376 -22.76 -4.21 11.85
C GLU A 376 -21.92 -5.32 11.23
N GLY A 377 -21.93 -5.41 9.89
CA GLY A 377 -21.13 -6.37 9.15
C GLY A 377 -20.25 -5.71 8.10
N PHE A 378 -19.38 -6.49 7.46
CA PHE A 378 -18.45 -5.97 6.45
C PHE A 378 -19.17 -5.35 5.26
N GLU A 379 -20.23 -6.00 4.78
CA GLU A 379 -20.98 -5.53 3.61
C GLU A 379 -21.59 -4.14 3.83
N THR A 380 -22.41 -3.99 4.88
CA THR A 380 -23.14 -2.75 5.14
C THR A 380 -22.21 -1.64 5.63
N GLY A 381 -21.21 -1.95 6.45
CA GLY A 381 -20.21 -0.98 6.90
C GLY A 381 -19.36 -0.44 5.75
N THR A 382 -18.84 -1.31 4.88
CA THR A 382 -17.99 -0.88 3.75
C THR A 382 -18.79 -0.20 2.63
N LYS A 383 -20.04 -0.60 2.40
CA LYS A 383 -20.96 0.17 1.53
C LYS A 383 -21.21 1.56 2.09
N SER A 384 -21.44 1.67 3.40
CA SER A 384 -21.62 2.97 4.05
C SER A 384 -20.37 3.84 3.93
N ALA A 385 -19.17 3.29 4.15
CA ALA A 385 -17.91 3.96 3.88
C ALA A 385 -17.81 4.49 2.43
N ALA A 386 -18.05 3.61 1.44
CA ALA A 386 -18.01 3.99 0.03
C ALA A 386 -18.95 5.15 -0.30
N SER A 387 -20.15 5.18 0.30
CA SER A 387 -21.14 6.26 0.05
C SER A 387 -20.70 7.64 0.51
N GLY A 388 -19.74 7.71 1.46
CA GLY A 388 -19.16 8.94 1.97
C GLY A 388 -17.76 9.25 1.45
N GLY A 389 -17.32 8.61 0.37
CA GLY A 389 -16.01 8.88 -0.23
C GLY A 389 -14.82 8.26 0.52
N VAL A 390 -15.09 7.37 1.48
CA VAL A 390 -14.04 6.58 2.14
C VAL A 390 -13.70 5.40 1.22
N THR A 391 -12.43 5.22 0.93
CA THR A 391 -11.93 4.15 0.04
C THR A 391 -11.10 3.11 0.77
N CYS A 392 -10.72 3.40 2.02
CA CYS A 392 -10.07 2.45 2.91
C CYS A 392 -10.55 2.64 4.34
N ILE A 393 -10.84 1.53 5.03
CA ILE A 393 -11.14 1.52 6.46
C ILE A 393 -10.19 0.59 7.21
N ILE A 394 -9.92 0.90 8.47
CA ILE A 394 -9.22 0.00 9.39
C ILE A 394 -10.18 -0.40 10.50
N ASP A 395 -10.51 -1.68 10.52
CA ASP A 395 -11.47 -2.25 11.43
C ASP A 395 -10.86 -2.52 12.82
N MET A 396 -11.60 -2.13 13.86
CA MET A 396 -11.22 -2.27 15.25
C MET A 396 -11.27 -3.74 15.71
N PRO A 397 -10.41 -4.13 16.68
CA PRO A 397 -10.21 -5.54 16.99
C PRO A 397 -11.31 -6.13 17.88
N LEU A 398 -12.10 -5.28 18.52
CA LEU A 398 -13.13 -5.67 19.49
C LEU A 398 -14.52 -5.73 18.85
N ASN A 399 -15.51 -6.11 19.67
CA ASN A 399 -16.93 -6.31 19.34
C ASN A 399 -17.24 -7.47 18.39
N SER A 400 -16.36 -7.82 17.45
CA SER A 400 -16.44 -9.12 16.78
C SER A 400 -16.17 -10.25 17.78
N ILE A 401 -16.80 -11.40 17.58
CA ILE A 401 -16.59 -12.59 18.40
C ILE A 401 -16.02 -13.71 17.51
N PRO A 402 -14.78 -14.17 17.77
CA PRO A 402 -13.86 -13.66 18.80
C PRO A 402 -13.23 -12.30 18.42
N PRO A 403 -12.73 -11.53 19.41
CA PRO A 403 -11.96 -10.31 19.15
C PRO A 403 -10.57 -10.66 18.60
N VAL A 404 -9.95 -9.77 17.84
CA VAL A 404 -8.65 -10.00 17.15
C VAL A 404 -7.47 -9.90 18.13
N THR A 405 -7.38 -10.82 19.09
CA THR A 405 -6.34 -10.84 20.14
C THR A 405 -5.32 -11.96 19.98
N THR A 406 -5.56 -12.90 19.05
CA THR A 406 -4.66 -14.01 18.70
C THR A 406 -4.68 -14.24 17.19
N VAL A 407 -3.69 -14.95 16.65
CA VAL A 407 -3.63 -15.32 15.22
C VAL A 407 -4.87 -16.10 14.77
N SER A 408 -5.37 -17.02 15.60
CA SER A 408 -6.56 -17.82 15.30
C SER A 408 -7.81 -16.94 15.17
N ASN A 409 -7.97 -15.99 16.10
CA ASN A 409 -9.08 -15.04 16.07
C ASN A 409 -9.00 -14.16 14.82
N PHE A 410 -7.79 -13.71 14.48
CA PHE A 410 -7.58 -12.90 13.29
C PHE A 410 -7.89 -13.65 12.00
N GLN A 411 -7.44 -14.90 11.88
CA GLN A 411 -7.75 -15.75 10.73
C GLN A 411 -9.27 -15.92 10.55
N THR A 412 -10.01 -16.10 11.65
CA THR A 412 -11.47 -16.17 11.64
C THR A 412 -12.10 -14.89 11.09
N LYS A 413 -11.59 -13.71 11.50
CA LYS A 413 -12.08 -12.41 11.02
C LYS A 413 -11.74 -12.16 9.55
N ILE A 414 -10.53 -12.52 9.12
CA ILE A 414 -10.11 -12.47 7.71
C ILE A 414 -11.04 -13.33 6.84
N ASP A 415 -11.36 -14.54 7.30
CA ASP A 415 -12.22 -15.46 6.55
C ASP A 415 -13.65 -14.93 6.41
N ALA A 416 -14.18 -14.25 7.42
CA ALA A 416 -15.48 -13.59 7.36
C ALA A 416 -15.50 -12.35 6.43
N ALA A 417 -14.38 -11.63 6.33
CA ALA A 417 -14.27 -10.43 5.50
C ALA A 417 -14.06 -10.72 3.99
N LYS A 418 -13.59 -11.92 3.62
CA LYS A 418 -13.28 -12.29 2.24
C LYS A 418 -14.48 -12.13 1.32
N GLY A 419 -14.35 -11.24 0.35
CA GLY A 419 -15.40 -11.02 -0.67
C GLY A 419 -16.62 -10.27 -0.15
N SER A 420 -16.50 -9.53 0.96
CA SER A 420 -17.61 -8.78 1.57
C SER A 420 -17.36 -7.26 1.65
N ALA A 421 -16.24 -6.77 1.10
CA ALA A 421 -15.79 -5.39 1.25
C ALA A 421 -15.92 -4.56 -0.04
N TRP A 422 -16.59 -3.42 0.02
CA TRP A 422 -16.69 -2.45 -1.08
C TRP A 422 -15.54 -1.45 -1.12
N VAL A 423 -14.80 -1.32 -0.02
CA VAL A 423 -13.63 -0.46 0.14
C VAL A 423 -12.47 -1.29 0.67
N ASP A 424 -11.23 -0.84 0.51
CA ASP A 424 -10.08 -1.56 1.04
C ASP A 424 -10.16 -1.64 2.57
N LEU A 425 -9.78 -2.79 3.14
CA LEU A 425 -10.04 -3.14 4.53
C LEU A 425 -8.77 -3.62 5.23
N GLY A 426 -8.27 -2.85 6.19
CA GLY A 426 -7.24 -3.27 7.13
C GLY A 426 -7.82 -3.60 8.50
N PHE A 427 -6.97 -4.10 9.41
CA PHE A 427 -7.39 -4.52 10.74
C PHE A 427 -6.41 -4.07 11.81
N TRP A 428 -6.93 -3.67 12.96
CA TRP A 428 -6.18 -3.54 14.19
C TRP A 428 -6.13 -4.88 14.92
N GLY A 429 -5.04 -5.12 15.65
CA GLY A 429 -4.96 -6.16 16.68
C GLY A 429 -5.41 -5.62 18.03
N GLY A 430 -5.82 -6.51 18.93
CA GLY A 430 -6.20 -6.18 20.30
C GLY A 430 -5.05 -6.38 21.27
N LEU A 431 -4.86 -5.42 22.18
CA LEU A 431 -4.03 -5.55 23.36
C LEU A 431 -4.93 -5.69 24.58
N ILE A 432 -4.86 -6.86 25.22
CA ILE A 432 -5.59 -7.21 26.45
C ILE A 432 -4.58 -7.72 27.48
N PRO A 433 -4.96 -7.90 28.76
CA PRO A 433 -4.08 -8.56 29.73
C PRO A 433 -3.63 -9.93 29.23
N ASP A 434 -2.37 -10.25 29.50
CA ASP A 434 -1.74 -11.55 29.24
C ASP A 434 -1.58 -11.99 27.76
N ASN A 435 -1.90 -11.16 26.75
CA ASN A 435 -1.72 -11.51 25.33
C ASN A 435 -0.45 -10.96 24.65
N VAL A 436 0.53 -10.50 25.43
CA VAL A 436 1.76 -9.87 24.90
C VAL A 436 2.51 -10.79 23.93
N CYS A 437 2.50 -12.10 24.16
CA CYS A 437 3.14 -13.07 23.27
C CYS A 437 2.46 -13.24 21.90
N ASP A 438 1.22 -12.77 21.74
CA ASP A 438 0.48 -12.80 20.47
C ASP A 438 0.76 -11.57 19.60
N LEU A 439 1.38 -10.51 20.12
CA LEU A 439 1.56 -9.24 19.40
C LEU A 439 2.45 -9.42 18.16
N ILE A 440 3.67 -9.95 18.31
CA ILE A 440 4.57 -10.17 17.16
C ILE A 440 3.94 -11.13 16.12
N PRO A 441 3.34 -12.28 16.50
CA PRO A 441 2.59 -13.12 15.57
C PRO A 441 1.49 -12.38 14.79
N LEU A 442 0.74 -11.48 15.44
CA LEU A 442 -0.29 -10.68 14.78
C LEU A 442 0.30 -9.64 13.81
N ILE A 443 1.44 -9.02 14.15
CA ILE A 443 2.19 -8.14 13.23
C ILE A 443 2.56 -8.90 11.96
N ASN A 444 3.11 -10.11 12.11
CA ASN A 444 3.47 -10.98 10.98
C ASN A 444 2.28 -11.37 10.11
N MET A 445 1.07 -11.32 10.66
CA MET A 445 -0.18 -11.58 9.93
C MET A 445 -0.75 -10.34 9.22
N GLY A 446 -0.20 -9.15 9.47
CA GLY A 446 -0.56 -7.92 8.77
C GLY A 446 -1.53 -6.99 9.51
N VAL A 447 -1.70 -7.13 10.83
CA VAL A 447 -2.42 -6.09 11.59
C VAL A 447 -1.65 -4.75 11.55
N ARG A 448 -2.37 -3.63 11.62
CA ARG A 448 -1.76 -2.29 11.46
C ARG A 448 -1.19 -1.69 12.75
N GLY A 449 -1.44 -2.33 13.88
CA GLY A 449 -1.03 -1.95 15.23
C GLY A 449 -1.98 -2.55 16.25
N PHE A 450 -1.94 -2.07 17.49
CA PHE A 450 -2.72 -2.63 18.59
C PHE A 450 -3.54 -1.60 19.34
N LYS A 451 -4.81 -1.93 19.60
CA LYS A 451 -5.74 -1.14 20.41
C LYS A 451 -5.87 -1.72 21.80
N GLY A 452 -5.71 -0.89 22.83
CA GLY A 452 -6.00 -1.21 24.24
C GLY A 452 -6.97 -0.21 24.88
N PHE A 453 -7.59 -0.59 26.00
CA PHE A 453 -8.48 0.27 26.78
C PHE A 453 -7.98 0.37 28.21
N LEU A 454 -7.89 1.59 28.76
CA LEU A 454 -7.49 1.81 30.16
C LEU A 454 -8.69 1.85 31.13
N ILE A 455 -9.89 1.59 30.61
CA ILE A 455 -11.16 1.44 31.33
C ILE A 455 -11.95 0.30 30.69
N ASP A 456 -13.02 -0.14 31.34
CA ASP A 456 -13.97 -1.12 30.79
C ASP A 456 -14.40 -0.74 29.34
N SER A 457 -14.21 -1.67 28.41
CA SER A 457 -14.54 -1.51 26.99
C SER A 457 -16.04 -1.67 26.69
N GLY A 458 -16.82 -2.11 27.67
CA GLY A 458 -18.24 -2.47 27.56
C GLY A 458 -18.48 -3.93 27.21
N VAL A 459 -17.44 -4.72 26.98
CA VAL A 459 -17.54 -6.16 26.66
C VAL A 459 -16.49 -6.99 27.43
N GLU A 460 -16.91 -8.14 27.96
CA GLU A 460 -16.08 -8.99 28.81
C GLU A 460 -14.89 -9.60 28.07
N GLU A 461 -15.04 -9.89 26.77
CA GLU A 461 -13.97 -10.49 25.97
C GLU A 461 -12.83 -9.54 25.59
N PHE A 462 -12.96 -8.24 25.90
CA PHE A 462 -11.93 -7.24 25.65
C PHE A 462 -11.66 -6.41 26.93
N PRO A 463 -11.09 -7.02 27.98
CA PRO A 463 -10.90 -6.37 29.27
C PRO A 463 -9.88 -5.23 29.22
N ALA A 464 -10.00 -4.32 30.19
CA ALA A 464 -9.10 -3.18 30.34
C ALA A 464 -7.67 -3.63 30.67
N ILE A 465 -6.69 -2.86 30.21
CA ILE A 465 -5.26 -3.07 30.45
C ILE A 465 -4.73 -2.11 31.51
N SER A 466 -3.72 -2.56 32.24
CA SER A 466 -2.99 -1.74 33.21
C SER A 466 -1.78 -1.04 32.58
N ASN A 467 -1.20 -0.08 33.29
CA ASN A 467 0.09 0.51 32.89
C ASN A 467 1.22 -0.54 32.80
N GLU A 468 1.16 -1.62 33.60
CA GLU A 468 2.13 -2.71 33.48
C GLU A 468 2.03 -3.42 32.12
N ASP A 469 0.81 -3.64 31.63
CA ASP A 469 0.56 -4.26 30.33
C ASP A 469 1.04 -3.36 29.18
N ILE A 470 0.85 -2.05 29.29
CA ILE A 470 1.38 -1.07 28.33
C ILE A 470 2.91 -1.19 28.25
N LEU A 471 3.60 -1.22 29.38
CA LEU A 471 5.06 -1.34 29.43
C LEU A 471 5.56 -2.69 28.88
N LYS A 472 4.85 -3.79 29.17
CA LYS A 472 5.17 -5.11 28.60
C LYS A 472 4.99 -5.11 27.08
N ALA A 473 3.88 -4.58 26.58
CA ALA A 473 3.60 -4.50 25.14
C ALA A 473 4.63 -3.63 24.41
N MET A 474 4.95 -2.45 24.95
CA MET A 474 6.01 -1.59 24.41
C MET A 474 7.35 -2.31 24.34
N LYS A 475 7.74 -3.00 25.42
CA LYS A 475 8.99 -3.77 25.43
C LYS A 475 9.01 -4.88 24.38
N GLU A 476 7.89 -5.57 24.18
CA GLU A 476 7.78 -6.65 23.20
C GLU A 476 7.92 -6.15 21.77
N VAL A 477 7.28 -5.03 21.43
CA VAL A 477 7.18 -4.56 20.03
C VAL A 477 8.26 -3.53 19.65
N GLN A 478 9.20 -3.22 20.54
CA GLN A 478 10.16 -2.10 20.37
C GLN A 478 11.05 -2.17 19.12
N PHE A 479 11.19 -3.35 18.51
CA PHE A 479 11.97 -3.58 17.29
C PHE A 479 11.10 -3.83 16.05
N GLU A 480 9.78 -3.80 16.20
CA GLU A 480 8.82 -4.07 15.15
C GLU A 480 8.27 -2.78 14.55
N LYS A 481 7.96 -2.80 13.25
CA LYS A 481 7.25 -1.70 12.59
C LYS A 481 5.77 -1.78 12.94
N THR A 482 5.38 -1.18 14.05
CA THR A 482 4.01 -1.18 14.55
C THR A 482 3.70 0.08 15.36
N MET A 483 2.49 0.17 15.88
CA MET A 483 2.07 1.22 16.80
C MET A 483 1.11 0.69 17.87
N LEU A 484 1.07 1.37 19.01
CA LEU A 484 0.10 1.11 20.06
C LEU A 484 -0.88 2.28 20.15
N MET A 485 -2.17 1.98 20.31
CA MET A 485 -3.21 2.98 20.42
C MET A 485 -4.16 2.70 21.57
N PHE A 486 -4.63 3.74 22.23
CA PHE A 486 -5.30 3.60 23.52
C PHE A 486 -6.57 4.41 23.60
N HIS A 487 -7.67 3.76 24.00
CA HIS A 487 -8.80 4.47 24.60
C HIS A 487 -8.33 4.97 25.97
N ALA A 488 -8.07 6.27 26.06
CA ALA A 488 -7.51 6.90 27.24
C ALA A 488 -8.63 7.49 28.10
N GLU A 489 -9.33 6.65 28.85
CA GLU A 489 -10.12 7.05 30.03
C GLU A 489 -9.71 6.12 31.18
N MET A 490 -9.72 6.60 32.43
CA MET A 490 -9.46 5.80 33.64
C MET A 490 -10.33 6.28 34.79
N ASP A 491 -10.90 5.35 35.55
CA ASP A 491 -11.59 5.63 36.81
C ASP A 491 -10.78 5.12 38.01
N HIS A 492 -9.89 5.96 38.53
CA HIS A 492 -9.06 5.60 39.70
C HIS A 492 -9.83 5.57 41.03
N GLN A 493 -11.06 6.07 41.08
CA GLN A 493 -11.79 6.25 42.33
C GLN A 493 -13.04 5.37 42.43
N GLU A 494 -13.31 4.54 41.41
CA GLU A 494 -14.58 3.82 41.26
C GLU A 494 -15.73 4.75 41.64
N LEU A 495 -15.83 5.91 40.96
CA LEU A 495 -16.81 6.93 41.30
C LEU A 495 -18.19 6.29 41.27
N ALA A 496 -18.73 5.99 42.46
CA ALA A 496 -20.07 5.46 42.57
C ALA A 496 -21.01 6.47 41.92
N LEU A 497 -21.75 6.02 40.92
CA LEU A 497 -22.81 6.80 40.30
C LEU A 497 -23.70 7.34 41.43
N ASP A 498 -23.78 8.66 41.54
CA ASP A 498 -24.68 9.28 42.49
C ASP A 498 -26.11 8.90 42.10
N SER A 499 -26.72 8.03 42.91
CA SER A 499 -28.08 7.51 42.69
C SER A 499 -29.16 8.60 42.64
N SER A 500 -28.83 9.84 43.03
CA SER A 500 -29.71 11.00 42.92
C SER A 500 -29.70 11.66 41.53
N LEU A 501 -28.75 11.33 40.65
CA LEU A 501 -28.69 11.84 39.29
C LEU A 501 -29.86 11.30 38.46
N ASP A 502 -30.48 12.16 37.65
CA ASP A 502 -31.49 11.75 36.68
C ASP A 502 -30.81 11.02 35.51
N PRO A 503 -31.01 9.70 35.36
CA PRO A 503 -30.34 8.92 34.32
C PRO A 503 -30.78 9.27 32.90
N THR A 504 -31.83 10.08 32.75
CA THR A 504 -32.35 10.51 31.45
C THR A 504 -31.71 11.79 30.92
N LEU A 505 -30.90 12.47 31.72
CA LEU A 505 -30.22 13.71 31.31
C LEU A 505 -28.81 13.41 30.78
N TYR A 506 -28.46 14.07 29.67
CA TYR A 506 -27.11 13.96 29.13
C TYR A 506 -26.06 14.54 30.08
N SER A 507 -26.39 15.60 30.81
CA SER A 507 -25.50 16.21 31.81
C SER A 507 -25.11 15.21 32.90
N SER A 508 -26.05 14.38 33.37
CA SER A 508 -25.75 13.34 34.37
C SER A 508 -24.79 12.28 33.85
N PHE A 509 -24.91 11.90 32.56
CA PHE A 509 -23.93 11.03 31.90
C PHE A 509 -22.56 11.71 31.75
N LEU A 510 -22.56 12.97 31.33
CA LEU A 510 -21.34 13.77 31.17
C LEU A 510 -20.57 13.89 32.50
N ASP A 511 -21.28 14.14 33.61
CA ASP A 511 -20.70 14.26 34.96
C ASP A 511 -20.11 12.93 35.46
N SER A 512 -20.67 11.79 35.03
CA SER A 512 -20.14 10.46 35.38
C SER A 512 -18.81 10.12 34.71
N ARG A 513 -18.43 10.83 33.64
CA ARG A 513 -17.18 10.64 32.90
C ARG A 513 -16.46 11.99 32.78
N PRO A 514 -15.95 12.55 33.89
CA PRO A 514 -15.33 13.88 33.90
C PRO A 514 -14.05 13.91 33.05
N ASP A 515 -13.65 15.10 32.58
CA ASP A 515 -12.45 15.28 31.73
C ASP A 515 -11.16 14.70 32.36
N ARG A 516 -11.11 14.65 33.69
CA ARG A 516 -9.97 14.09 34.43
C ARG A 516 -9.69 12.62 34.07
N PHE A 517 -10.72 11.83 33.74
CA PHE A 517 -10.54 10.44 33.31
C PHE A 517 -9.67 10.37 32.07
N GLU A 518 -9.90 11.26 31.11
CA GLU A 518 -9.13 11.31 29.87
C GLU A 518 -7.73 11.87 30.09
N THR A 519 -7.61 13.00 30.80
CA THR A 519 -6.30 13.62 31.03
C THR A 519 -5.34 12.77 31.89
N GLN A 520 -5.85 12.03 32.89
CA GLN A 520 -5.03 11.15 33.73
C GLN A 520 -4.49 9.96 32.93
N ALA A 521 -5.36 9.30 32.15
CA ALA A 521 -4.99 8.20 31.27
C ALA A 521 -3.93 8.62 30.25
N ILE A 522 -4.11 9.77 29.60
CA ILE A 522 -3.11 10.33 28.68
C ILE A 522 -1.78 10.60 29.39
N GLY A 523 -1.82 11.10 30.63
CA GLY A 523 -0.63 11.30 31.45
C GLY A 523 0.16 10.01 31.69
N GLU A 524 -0.51 8.91 32.04
CA GLU A 524 0.14 7.60 32.22
C GLU A 524 0.74 7.08 30.90
N ILE A 525 0.01 7.21 29.79
CA ILE A 525 0.49 6.79 28.47
C ILE A 525 1.73 7.59 28.04
N ILE A 526 1.75 8.91 28.28
CA ILE A 526 2.92 9.76 28.00
C ILE A 526 4.12 9.30 28.84
N GLN A 527 3.91 8.98 30.12
CA GLN A 527 4.98 8.47 30.98
C GLN A 527 5.51 7.12 30.47
N ALA A 528 4.63 6.20 30.03
CA ALA A 528 5.05 4.94 29.44
C ALA A 528 5.85 5.16 28.13
N SER A 529 5.33 5.99 27.24
CA SER A 529 5.97 6.33 25.95
C SER A 529 7.35 6.98 26.15
N SER A 530 7.55 7.79 27.20
CA SER A 530 8.86 8.38 27.50
C SER A 530 9.96 7.35 27.80
N LYS A 531 9.60 6.13 28.22
CA LYS A 531 10.54 5.02 28.43
C LYS A 531 10.88 4.27 27.13
N PHE A 532 10.07 4.45 26.08
CA PHE A 532 10.22 3.81 24.78
C PHE A 532 10.03 4.86 23.65
N PRO A 533 10.94 5.85 23.53
CA PRO A 533 10.74 7.03 22.68
C PRO A 533 10.79 6.76 21.18
N THR A 534 10.96 5.51 20.76
CA THR A 534 10.95 5.09 19.35
C THR A 534 9.65 4.43 18.92
N ILE A 535 8.77 4.06 19.86
CA ILE A 535 7.54 3.32 19.57
C ILE A 535 6.39 4.31 19.31
N PRO A 536 5.79 4.32 18.11
CA PRO A 536 4.63 5.16 17.83
C PRO A 536 3.45 4.83 18.76
N VAL A 537 2.92 5.86 19.39
CA VAL A 537 1.72 5.80 20.24
C VAL A 537 0.65 6.71 19.67
N HIS A 538 -0.60 6.28 19.75
CA HIS A 538 -1.73 7.05 19.27
C HIS A 538 -2.88 7.11 20.27
N ILE A 539 -3.26 8.31 20.68
CA ILE A 539 -4.41 8.53 21.54
C ILE A 539 -5.64 8.63 20.64
N VAL A 540 -6.53 7.64 20.75
CA VAL A 540 -7.75 7.61 19.92
C VAL A 540 -8.81 8.57 20.46
N HIS A 541 -9.71 9.00 19.57
CA HIS A 541 -10.97 9.71 19.85
C HIS A 541 -10.89 10.75 21.00
N VAL A 542 -9.90 11.65 20.97
CA VAL A 542 -9.71 12.72 21.97
C VAL A 542 -10.97 13.60 22.01
N SER A 543 -11.58 13.68 23.19
CA SER A 543 -12.84 14.39 23.41
C SER A 543 -12.67 15.66 24.20
N THR A 544 -11.68 15.75 25.09
CA THR A 544 -11.48 16.92 25.95
C THR A 544 -10.37 17.83 25.45
N HIS A 545 -10.65 19.13 25.41
CA HIS A 545 -9.64 20.15 25.11
C HIS A 545 -8.53 20.19 26.18
N LEU A 546 -8.79 19.70 27.40
CA LEU A 546 -7.78 19.63 28.45
C LEU A 546 -6.66 18.63 28.15
N ALA A 547 -6.85 17.73 27.18
CA ALA A 547 -5.80 16.85 26.68
C ALA A 547 -4.81 17.59 25.77
N ILE A 548 -5.22 18.69 25.12
CA ILE A 548 -4.41 19.41 24.12
C ILE A 548 -3.06 19.89 24.71
N PRO A 549 -3.00 20.54 25.88
CA PRO A 549 -1.71 20.93 26.46
C PRO A 549 -0.78 19.76 26.76
N LEU A 550 -1.32 18.60 27.18
CA LEU A 550 -0.53 17.40 27.45
C LEU A 550 0.09 16.83 26.17
N LEU A 551 -0.72 16.71 25.11
CA LEU A 551 -0.28 16.26 23.80
C LEU A 551 0.71 17.23 23.15
N ALA A 552 0.47 18.54 23.30
CA ALA A 552 1.40 19.57 22.84
C ALA A 552 2.75 19.48 23.55
N ALA A 553 2.76 19.26 24.88
CA ALA A 553 3.98 19.05 25.65
C ALA A 553 4.72 17.77 25.22
N ALA A 554 4.00 16.67 25.00
CA ALA A 554 4.59 15.43 24.48
C ALA A 554 5.23 15.62 23.10
N LYS A 555 4.55 16.35 22.20
CA LYS A 555 5.07 16.71 20.88
C LYS A 555 6.32 17.61 20.97
N GLN A 556 6.33 18.59 21.86
CA GLN A 556 7.51 19.44 22.12
C GLN A 556 8.69 18.63 22.66
N ALA A 557 8.42 17.60 23.47
CA ALA A 557 9.39 16.63 23.94
C ALA A 557 9.80 15.59 22.88
N GLN A 558 9.32 15.73 21.64
CA GLN A 558 9.58 14.83 20.51
C GLN A 558 9.20 13.36 20.77
N LEU A 559 8.26 13.13 21.67
CA LEU A 559 7.69 11.79 21.85
C LEU A 559 6.89 11.42 20.60
N PRO A 560 6.93 10.15 20.15
CA PRO A 560 6.24 9.68 18.95
C PRO A 560 4.73 9.47 19.22
N ILE A 561 4.09 10.46 19.82
CA ILE A 561 2.68 10.45 20.19
C ILE A 561 1.88 11.27 19.18
N THR A 562 0.84 10.65 18.65
CA THR A 562 -0.17 11.30 17.80
C THR A 562 -1.55 11.17 18.44
N ALA A 563 -2.51 11.94 17.95
CA ALA A 563 -3.88 11.87 18.43
C ALA A 563 -4.88 12.08 17.30
N GLU A 564 -6.02 11.41 17.41
CA GLU A 564 -7.19 11.65 16.56
C GLU A 564 -8.33 12.24 17.39
N THR A 565 -9.26 12.90 16.72
CA THR A 565 -10.60 13.20 17.24
C THR A 565 -11.64 12.69 16.25
N CYS A 566 -12.93 12.86 16.56
CA CYS A 566 -14.02 12.28 15.77
C CYS A 566 -14.95 13.35 15.22
N PHE A 567 -15.63 13.04 14.11
CA PHE A 567 -16.61 13.95 13.50
C PHE A 567 -17.66 14.44 14.51
N HIS A 568 -18.07 13.61 15.46
CA HIS A 568 -19.07 13.97 16.47
C HIS A 568 -18.55 14.95 17.52
N TYR A 569 -17.26 14.90 17.89
CA TYR A 569 -16.68 15.91 18.80
C TYR A 569 -16.44 17.25 18.13
N LEU A 570 -16.42 17.29 16.80
CA LEU A 570 -16.27 18.51 15.99
C LEU A 570 -17.60 19.13 15.56
N SER A 571 -18.73 18.44 15.77
CA SER A 571 -20.05 18.84 15.27
C SER A 571 -21.15 18.90 16.33
N LEU A 572 -21.13 18.01 17.31
CA LEU A 572 -22.16 17.92 18.35
C LEU A 572 -21.68 18.55 19.65
N THR A 573 -22.62 18.99 20.49
CA THR A 573 -22.30 19.56 21.81
C THR A 573 -23.28 19.09 22.87
N SER A 574 -22.79 18.94 24.10
CA SER A 574 -23.59 18.43 25.22
C SER A 574 -24.82 19.28 25.53
N GLU A 575 -24.75 20.59 25.34
CA GLU A 575 -25.84 21.54 25.64
C GLU A 575 -27.06 21.36 24.72
N THR A 576 -26.86 20.75 23.55
CA THR A 576 -27.91 20.57 22.53
C THR A 576 -28.58 19.21 22.60
N ILE A 577 -28.06 18.27 23.40
CA ILE A 577 -28.56 16.90 23.47
C ILE A 577 -29.80 16.84 24.38
N PRO A 578 -30.99 16.50 23.85
CA PRO A 578 -32.20 16.45 24.66
C PRO A 578 -32.19 15.29 25.66
N SER A 579 -32.99 15.43 26.72
CA SER A 579 -33.29 14.31 27.63
C SER A 579 -33.77 13.08 26.85
N LYS A 580 -33.43 11.88 27.34
CA LYS A 580 -33.74 10.57 26.76
C LYS A 580 -33.16 10.28 25.37
N SER A 581 -32.32 11.16 24.83
CA SER A 581 -31.73 11.00 23.49
C SER A 581 -30.47 10.14 23.51
N THR A 582 -30.59 8.89 23.94
CA THR A 582 -29.47 7.96 24.17
C THR A 582 -28.71 7.53 22.91
N HIS A 583 -29.25 7.80 21.72
CA HIS A 583 -28.54 7.62 20.45
C HIS A 583 -27.32 8.57 20.31
N PHE A 584 -27.23 9.63 21.12
CA PHE A 584 -26.05 10.50 21.24
C PHE A 584 -24.97 9.95 22.21
N LYS A 585 -25.23 8.86 22.95
CA LYS A 585 -24.24 8.31 23.89
C LYS A 585 -23.04 7.75 23.11
N CYS A 586 -21.84 8.22 23.46
CA CYS A 586 -20.53 7.66 23.11
C CYS A 586 -19.58 7.81 24.30
N CYS A 587 -18.44 7.13 24.25
CA CYS A 587 -17.40 7.17 25.28
C CYS A 587 -16.03 7.34 24.59
N PRO A 588 -15.26 8.40 24.89
CA PRO A 588 -15.58 9.50 25.83
C PRO A 588 -16.86 10.30 25.46
N PRO A 589 -17.46 11.07 26.39
CA PRO A 589 -18.71 11.77 26.11
C PRO A 589 -18.49 13.03 25.22
N ILE A 590 -19.51 13.40 24.46
CA ILE A 590 -19.58 14.70 23.75
C ILE A 590 -19.54 15.81 24.81
N ARG A 591 -18.65 16.78 24.61
CA ARG A 591 -18.41 17.90 25.53
C ARG A 591 -19.13 19.18 25.06
N THR A 592 -18.85 20.28 25.74
CA THR A 592 -19.45 21.60 25.50
C THR A 592 -19.05 22.22 24.17
N GLU A 593 -19.79 23.25 23.72
CA GLU A 593 -19.43 24.07 22.54
C GLU A 593 -18.02 24.68 22.69
N TYR A 594 -17.67 25.13 23.89
CA TYR A 594 -16.34 25.67 24.18
C TYR A 594 -15.24 24.63 23.93
N ASN A 595 -15.48 23.38 24.37
CA ASN A 595 -14.57 22.28 24.14
C ASN A 595 -14.41 21.97 22.64
N LYS A 596 -15.53 21.86 21.92
CA LYS A 596 -15.55 21.63 20.46
C LYS A 596 -14.69 22.64 19.72
N LYS A 597 -14.83 23.93 20.05
CA LYS A 597 -14.00 25.00 19.46
C LYS A 597 -12.50 24.77 19.67
N LEU A 598 -12.09 24.35 20.87
CA LEU A 598 -10.68 24.12 21.17
C LEU A 598 -10.12 22.85 20.51
N LEU A 599 -10.95 21.82 20.27
CA LEU A 599 -10.53 20.67 19.46
C LEU A 599 -10.22 21.08 18.00
N TRP A 600 -11.03 21.98 17.42
CA TRP A 600 -10.72 22.58 16.12
C TRP A 600 -9.39 23.34 16.12
N ASP A 601 -9.10 24.10 17.17
CA ASP A 601 -7.79 24.76 17.32
C ASP A 601 -6.65 23.74 17.48
N GLY A 602 -6.90 22.61 18.16
CA GLY A 602 -5.99 21.48 18.28
C GLY A 602 -5.61 20.85 16.93
N LEU A 603 -6.56 20.76 15.99
CA LEU A 603 -6.31 20.30 14.61
C LEU A 603 -5.46 21.31 13.83
N ARG A 604 -5.78 22.61 13.91
CA ARG A 604 -5.03 23.66 13.19
C ARG A 604 -3.60 23.85 13.68
N THR A 605 -3.37 23.65 14.97
CA THR A 605 -2.03 23.67 15.55
C THR A 605 -1.27 22.36 15.30
N GLY A 606 -1.93 21.35 14.72
CA GLY A 606 -1.39 20.02 14.45
C GLY A 606 -1.04 19.24 15.71
N VAL A 607 -1.65 19.57 16.86
CA VAL A 607 -1.57 18.77 18.09
C VAL A 607 -2.43 17.51 17.94
N ILE A 608 -3.64 17.68 17.41
CA ILE A 608 -4.47 16.59 16.89
C ILE A 608 -4.17 16.47 15.40
N THR A 609 -3.90 15.25 14.93
CA THR A 609 -3.40 15.03 13.56
C THR A 609 -4.43 14.41 12.64
N THR A 610 -5.39 13.65 13.16
CA THR A 610 -6.33 12.88 12.35
C THR A 610 -7.78 13.07 12.82
N VAL A 611 -8.72 12.89 11.88
CA VAL A 611 -10.16 12.89 12.17
C VAL A 611 -10.79 11.64 11.57
N VAL A 612 -11.49 10.86 12.40
CA VAL A 612 -12.05 9.55 12.08
C VAL A 612 -13.54 9.47 12.46
N SER A 613 -14.24 8.40 12.06
CA SER A 613 -15.65 8.24 12.43
C SER A 613 -15.88 7.73 13.84
N ASP A 614 -15.01 6.83 14.31
CA ASP A 614 -15.32 5.93 15.44
C ASP A 614 -16.72 5.33 15.28
N HIS A 615 -16.98 4.82 14.06
CA HIS A 615 -18.27 4.25 13.72
C HIS A 615 -18.52 3.00 14.56
N SER A 616 -19.38 3.17 15.56
CA SER A 616 -19.66 2.18 16.61
C SER A 616 -21.16 1.88 16.69
N PRO A 617 -21.75 1.24 15.65
CA PRO A 617 -23.16 0.88 15.61
C PRO A 617 -23.49 -0.29 16.57
N CYS A 618 -24.72 -0.28 17.07
CA CYS A 618 -25.34 -1.40 17.77
C CYS A 618 -26.82 -1.51 17.38
N THR A 619 -27.52 -2.49 17.91
CA THR A 619 -28.96 -2.58 17.70
C THR A 619 -29.72 -1.46 18.41
N PRO A 620 -30.85 -0.96 17.86
CA PRO A 620 -31.65 0.08 18.50
C PRO A 620 -32.09 -0.24 19.93
N GLN A 621 -32.31 -1.52 20.25
CA GLN A 621 -32.69 -1.96 21.60
C GLN A 621 -31.60 -1.66 22.62
N LEU A 622 -30.33 -1.85 22.26
CA LEU A 622 -29.19 -1.56 23.13
C LEU A 622 -29.03 -0.06 23.39
N LYS A 623 -29.60 0.81 22.55
CA LYS A 623 -29.66 2.24 22.81
C LYS A 623 -30.67 2.62 23.89
N GLN A 624 -31.53 1.72 24.38
CA GLN A 624 -32.50 2.01 25.45
C GLN A 624 -33.39 3.24 25.14
N LEU A 625 -33.80 3.44 23.88
CA LEU A 625 -34.52 4.64 23.43
C LEU A 625 -35.85 4.85 24.20
N ASP A 626 -36.54 3.78 24.56
CA ASP A 626 -37.82 3.84 25.28
C ASP A 626 -37.66 4.33 26.72
N LYS A 627 -36.61 3.87 27.42
CA LYS A 627 -36.30 4.31 28.79
C LYS A 627 -35.60 5.67 28.79
N GLY A 628 -34.76 5.91 27.79
CA GLY A 628 -33.88 7.07 27.70
C GLY A 628 -32.77 7.11 28.75
N ASN A 629 -32.41 5.96 29.35
CA ASN A 629 -31.40 5.89 30.40
C ASN A 629 -29.99 5.87 29.77
N PHE A 630 -29.23 6.95 29.96
CA PHE A 630 -27.86 7.07 29.44
C PHE A 630 -26.88 6.13 30.14
N PHE A 631 -27.08 5.71 31.39
CA PHE A 631 -26.16 4.78 32.05
C PHE A 631 -26.31 3.35 31.51
N GLU A 632 -27.55 2.93 31.20
CA GLU A 632 -27.84 1.59 30.65
C GLU A 632 -27.58 1.48 29.13
N ALA A 633 -27.72 2.58 28.37
CA ALA A 633 -27.60 2.54 26.91
C ALA A 633 -26.18 2.16 26.43
N TRP A 634 -26.06 1.46 25.31
CA TRP A 634 -24.77 1.22 24.65
C TRP A 634 -24.18 2.52 24.07
N GLY A 635 -22.89 2.76 24.32
CA GLY A 635 -22.16 3.91 23.79
C GLY A 635 -21.60 3.66 22.39
N GLY A 636 -21.78 4.59 21.46
CA GLY A 636 -21.21 4.54 20.11
C GLY A 636 -22.04 5.31 19.09
N ILE A 637 -21.40 6.05 18.18
CA ILE A 637 -22.10 6.85 17.17
C ILE A 637 -21.89 6.26 15.78
N SER A 638 -22.98 6.07 15.05
CA SER A 638 -22.93 5.59 13.67
C SER A 638 -22.76 6.75 12.69
N SER A 639 -21.57 6.88 12.09
CA SER A 639 -21.30 7.97 11.14
C SER A 639 -20.43 7.61 9.92
N VAL A 640 -19.98 6.35 9.75
CA VAL A 640 -19.22 5.96 8.55
C VAL A 640 -20.05 6.23 7.30
N GLY A 641 -19.51 7.00 6.37
CA GLY A 641 -20.24 7.49 5.19
C GLY A 641 -20.80 8.90 5.28
N LEU A 642 -20.83 9.52 6.47
CA LEU A 642 -21.31 10.90 6.67
C LEU A 642 -20.16 11.89 6.95
N GLY A 643 -18.98 11.37 7.29
CA GLY A 643 -17.85 12.15 7.84
C GLY A 643 -17.45 13.36 7.03
N LEU A 644 -17.26 13.21 5.70
CA LEU A 644 -16.85 14.31 4.81
C LEU A 644 -17.87 15.46 4.82
N SER A 645 -19.16 15.14 4.68
CA SER A 645 -20.23 16.13 4.70
C SER A 645 -20.37 16.81 6.06
N ILE A 646 -20.17 16.07 7.16
CA ILE A 646 -20.20 16.62 8.53
C ILE A 646 -19.05 17.61 8.72
N ILE A 647 -17.80 17.18 8.48
CA ILE A 647 -16.62 18.02 8.74
C ILE A 647 -16.58 19.23 7.81
N PHE A 648 -17.04 19.08 6.56
CA PHE A 648 -17.17 20.20 5.63
C PHE A 648 -18.22 21.20 6.12
N THR A 649 -19.43 20.74 6.45
CA THR A 649 -20.52 21.61 6.93
C THR A 649 -20.11 22.42 8.16
N GLU A 650 -19.53 21.77 9.17
CA GLU A 650 -19.10 22.46 10.39
C GLU A 650 -17.88 23.35 10.14
N GLY A 651 -16.93 22.88 9.34
CA GLY A 651 -15.74 23.64 8.96
C GLY A 651 -16.05 24.95 8.22
N GLN A 652 -17.15 24.99 7.44
CA GLN A 652 -17.63 26.20 6.78
C GLN A 652 -18.17 27.28 7.75
N LYS A 653 -18.51 26.91 8.98
CA LYS A 653 -18.99 27.85 10.02
C LYS A 653 -17.84 28.53 10.76
N LEU A 654 -16.61 28.05 10.62
CA LEU A 654 -15.44 28.59 11.30
C LEU A 654 -14.89 29.84 10.57
N SER A 655 -14.10 30.63 11.32
CA SER A 655 -13.34 31.75 10.78
C SER A 655 -11.85 31.63 11.20
N PRO A 656 -10.91 31.42 10.27
CA PRO A 656 -11.13 31.15 8.84
C PRO A 656 -11.96 29.87 8.62
N LYS A 657 -12.49 29.67 7.41
CA LYS A 657 -13.18 28.42 7.05
C LYS A 657 -12.17 27.28 6.89
N ILE A 658 -12.61 26.05 7.06
CA ILE A 658 -11.80 24.86 6.77
C ILE A 658 -11.79 24.59 5.26
N SER A 659 -10.60 24.37 4.72
CA SER A 659 -10.38 23.98 3.33
C SER A 659 -10.50 22.47 3.13
N LEU A 660 -10.79 22.05 1.88
CA LEU A 660 -10.74 20.63 1.51
C LEU A 660 -9.32 20.05 1.60
N THR A 661 -8.29 20.88 1.45
CA THR A 661 -6.89 20.50 1.69
C THR A 661 -6.65 20.10 3.14
N GLU A 662 -7.14 20.89 4.11
CA GLU A 662 -7.07 20.53 5.54
C GLU A 662 -7.82 19.23 5.84
N ILE A 663 -9.02 19.06 5.27
CA ILE A 663 -9.80 17.82 5.44
C ILE A 663 -9.04 16.62 4.86
N ASN A 664 -8.47 16.73 3.66
CA ASN A 664 -7.66 15.67 3.07
C ASN A 664 -6.41 15.35 3.91
N GLN A 665 -5.79 16.38 4.50
CA GLN A 665 -4.65 16.19 5.39
C GLN A 665 -5.04 15.34 6.61
N TRP A 666 -6.16 15.65 7.27
CA TRP A 666 -6.59 14.98 8.50
C TRP A 666 -7.25 13.62 8.28
N CYS A 667 -8.02 13.47 7.20
CA CYS A 667 -8.86 12.29 6.95
C CYS A 667 -8.28 11.32 5.91
N SER A 668 -7.17 11.68 5.24
CA SER A 668 -6.57 10.82 4.21
C SER A 668 -5.05 10.71 4.33
N ILE A 669 -4.30 11.82 4.28
CA ILE A 669 -2.82 11.78 4.32
C ILE A 669 -2.32 11.29 5.69
N ASN A 670 -2.77 11.93 6.77
CA ASN A 670 -2.31 11.59 8.11
C ASN A 670 -2.80 10.21 8.56
N THR A 671 -4.02 9.83 8.20
CA THR A 671 -4.58 8.50 8.49
C THR A 671 -3.88 7.41 7.68
N ALA A 672 -3.60 7.62 6.39
CA ALA A 672 -2.79 6.67 5.62
C ALA A 672 -1.39 6.48 6.22
N LYS A 673 -0.74 7.57 6.66
CA LYS A 673 0.54 7.50 7.37
C LYS A 673 0.42 6.75 8.70
N GLN A 674 -0.62 7.02 9.49
CA GLN A 674 -0.86 6.36 10.78
C GLN A 674 -0.83 4.84 10.63
N VAL A 675 -1.42 4.28 9.56
CA VAL A 675 -1.52 2.82 9.36
C VAL A 675 -0.48 2.24 8.38
N GLY A 676 0.53 3.01 7.97
CA GLY A 676 1.61 2.53 7.11
C GLY A 676 1.24 2.39 5.62
N LEU A 677 0.20 3.10 5.16
CA LEU A 677 -0.31 3.09 3.79
C LEU A 677 0.04 4.38 3.00
N SER A 678 0.90 5.24 3.55
CA SER A 678 1.40 6.49 2.94
C SER A 678 2.02 6.32 1.54
N HIS A 679 2.50 5.12 1.23
CA HIS A 679 3.15 4.76 -0.03
C HIS A 679 2.17 4.52 -1.18
N CYS A 680 0.88 4.31 -0.90
CA CYS A 680 -0.13 3.97 -1.91
C CYS A 680 -1.49 4.66 -1.75
N LYS A 681 -1.81 5.23 -0.58
CA LYS A 681 -3.07 5.93 -0.27
C LYS A 681 -2.81 7.37 0.19
N GLY A 682 -3.87 8.18 0.29
CA GLY A 682 -3.79 9.52 0.89
C GLY A 682 -3.67 10.68 -0.09
N LYS A 683 -3.22 10.44 -1.33
CA LYS A 683 -2.91 11.49 -2.30
C LYS A 683 -2.93 10.98 -3.73
N PHE A 684 -3.09 11.89 -4.69
CA PHE A 684 -2.88 11.60 -6.10
C PHE A 684 -1.40 11.68 -6.45
N LYS A 685 -0.85 10.55 -6.87
CA LYS A 685 0.49 10.42 -7.43
C LYS A 685 0.52 9.25 -8.39
N VAL A 686 1.26 9.35 -9.49
CA VAL A 686 1.44 8.22 -10.41
C VAL A 686 2.01 7.01 -9.65
N GLY A 687 1.39 5.85 -9.83
CA GLY A 687 1.69 4.60 -9.12
C GLY A 687 0.89 4.38 -7.82
N TYR A 688 0.18 5.40 -7.32
CA TYR A 688 -0.70 5.25 -6.14
C TYR A 688 -1.99 4.56 -6.53
N ASP A 689 -2.69 3.98 -5.55
CA ASP A 689 -4.00 3.42 -5.80
C ASP A 689 -4.93 4.52 -6.34
N ALA A 690 -5.72 4.18 -7.36
CA ALA A 690 -6.73 5.06 -7.93
C ALA A 690 -7.98 5.10 -7.05
N ASP A 691 -7.76 5.50 -5.80
CA ASP A 691 -8.77 5.74 -4.77
C ASP A 691 -9.22 7.20 -4.89
N ILE A 692 -10.36 7.41 -5.53
CA ILE A 692 -10.82 8.73 -5.99
C ILE A 692 -12.24 8.96 -5.50
N LEU A 693 -12.52 10.14 -4.95
CA LEU A 693 -13.88 10.60 -4.68
C LEU A 693 -14.21 11.84 -5.52
N VAL A 694 -15.48 11.94 -5.94
CA VAL A 694 -16.05 13.14 -6.58
C VAL A 694 -17.07 13.75 -5.61
N PHE A 695 -16.83 14.99 -5.23
CA PHE A 695 -17.59 15.71 -4.20
C PHE A 695 -18.25 16.97 -4.77
N ASP A 696 -19.55 17.09 -4.57
CA ASP A 696 -20.32 18.30 -4.85
C ASP A 696 -20.42 19.09 -3.55
N ASP A 697 -19.60 20.13 -3.39
CA ASP A 697 -19.48 20.91 -2.16
C ASP A 697 -20.57 21.99 -2.00
N GLU A 698 -21.48 22.11 -2.96
CA GLU A 698 -22.64 23.02 -2.91
C GLU A 698 -23.94 22.28 -2.62
N ALA A 699 -24.01 20.97 -2.89
CA ALA A 699 -25.19 20.16 -2.65
C ALA A 699 -25.63 20.21 -1.16
N GLU A 700 -26.90 20.50 -0.92
CA GLU A 700 -27.49 20.45 0.42
C GLU A 700 -28.46 19.28 0.55
N TYR A 701 -28.45 18.63 1.71
CA TYR A 701 -29.42 17.59 2.04
C TYR A 701 -29.67 17.52 3.54
N VAL A 702 -30.78 16.89 3.93
CA VAL A 702 -31.07 16.58 5.33
C VAL A 702 -30.83 15.09 5.53
N ILE A 703 -30.12 14.73 6.60
CA ILE A 703 -29.91 13.32 6.94
C ILE A 703 -31.23 12.71 7.39
N ASP A 704 -31.58 11.58 6.79
CA ASP A 704 -32.67 10.72 7.22
C ASP A 704 -32.13 9.33 7.54
N ASN A 705 -32.48 8.79 8.71
CA ASN A 705 -32.14 7.42 9.12
C ASN A 705 -32.52 6.37 8.06
N ARG A 706 -33.55 6.61 7.25
CA ARG A 706 -33.99 5.68 6.20
C ARG A 706 -32.97 5.57 5.05
N ASP A 707 -32.18 6.61 4.83
CA ASP A 707 -31.29 6.74 3.67
C ASP A 707 -29.83 6.38 3.99
N VAL A 708 -29.49 6.16 5.27
CA VAL A 708 -28.14 5.74 5.67
C VAL A 708 -27.86 4.29 5.25
N HIS A 709 -26.60 3.96 4.99
CA HIS A 709 -26.23 2.65 4.43
C HIS A 709 -25.77 1.60 5.45
N PHE A 710 -25.32 2.01 6.63
CA PHE A 710 -24.98 1.10 7.73
C PHE A 710 -26.20 0.28 8.21
N LYS A 711 -25.98 -0.88 8.84
CA LYS A 711 -27.02 -1.91 9.06
C LYS A 711 -28.19 -1.39 9.89
N ASN A 712 -27.89 -0.85 11.06
CA ASN A 712 -28.91 -0.33 11.98
C ASN A 712 -29.19 1.14 11.66
N LYS A 713 -30.38 1.42 11.14
CA LYS A 713 -30.83 2.74 10.63
C LYS A 713 -31.04 3.78 11.74
N LEU A 714 -29.97 4.12 12.46
CA LEU A 714 -29.98 5.01 13.60
C LEU A 714 -28.66 5.80 13.67
N THR A 715 -28.74 7.12 13.64
CA THR A 715 -27.60 8.01 13.84
C THR A 715 -27.95 9.24 14.67
N ALA A 716 -26.95 9.80 15.35
CA ALA A 716 -27.02 11.07 16.07
C ALA A 716 -27.26 12.27 15.14
N TYR A 717 -27.06 12.10 13.83
CA TYR A 717 -27.18 13.17 12.85
C TYR A 717 -28.55 13.24 12.16
N ASN A 718 -29.51 12.39 12.51
CA ASN A 718 -30.82 12.37 11.88
C ASN A 718 -31.53 13.74 12.01
N GLY A 719 -31.98 14.29 10.89
CA GLY A 719 -32.62 15.60 10.80
C GLY A 719 -31.65 16.78 10.65
N MET A 720 -30.33 16.56 10.70
CA MET A 720 -29.35 17.62 10.46
C MET A 720 -29.24 17.94 8.98
N LYS A 721 -29.21 19.24 8.66
CA LYS A 721 -28.93 19.75 7.31
C LYS A 721 -27.42 19.80 7.10
N LEU A 722 -26.93 19.11 6.08
CA LEU A 722 -25.53 19.12 5.66
C LEU A 722 -25.38 19.80 4.29
N THR A 723 -24.22 20.42 4.10
CA THR A 723 -23.72 20.92 2.83
C THR A 723 -22.55 20.05 2.39
N GLY A 724 -22.45 19.79 1.10
CA GLY A 724 -21.46 18.92 0.50
C GLY A 724 -21.92 17.46 0.45
N ARG A 725 -21.89 16.83 -0.73
CA ARG A 725 -22.31 15.44 -0.93
C ARG A 725 -21.34 14.70 -1.85
N VAL A 726 -21.01 13.46 -1.48
CA VAL A 726 -20.24 12.56 -2.35
C VAL A 726 -21.13 12.05 -3.47
N ILE A 727 -20.66 12.22 -4.70
CA ILE A 727 -21.35 11.85 -5.93
C ILE A 727 -20.84 10.50 -6.43
N GLU A 728 -19.53 10.29 -6.43
CA GLU A 728 -18.91 9.04 -6.89
C GLU A 728 -17.72 8.67 -6.00
N THR A 729 -17.52 7.37 -5.82
CA THR A 729 -16.35 6.81 -5.13
C THR A 729 -15.78 5.68 -5.98
N PHE A 730 -14.49 5.78 -6.27
CA PHE A 730 -13.70 4.77 -6.95
C PHE A 730 -12.70 4.17 -5.97
N VAL A 731 -12.63 2.86 -5.94
CA VAL A 731 -11.63 2.11 -5.17
C VAL A 731 -10.76 1.39 -6.19
N ARG A 732 -9.45 1.66 -6.15
CA ARG A 732 -8.48 1.08 -7.09
C ARG A 732 -8.98 1.18 -8.54
N GLY A 733 -9.43 2.36 -8.94
CA GLY A 733 -9.87 2.68 -10.30
C GLY A 733 -11.24 2.11 -10.69
N ASN A 734 -11.95 1.42 -9.80
CA ASN A 734 -13.26 0.85 -10.08
C ASN A 734 -14.36 1.64 -9.34
N LEU A 735 -15.44 1.98 -10.04
CA LEU A 735 -16.59 2.69 -9.45
C LEU A 735 -17.33 1.76 -8.47
N VAL A 736 -17.30 2.07 -7.18
CA VAL A 736 -17.95 1.28 -6.11
C VAL A 736 -19.22 1.92 -5.57
N TYR A 737 -19.39 3.22 -5.77
CA TYR A 737 -20.59 3.95 -5.41
C TYR A 737 -20.82 5.13 -6.36
N ASN A 738 -22.07 5.35 -6.73
CA ASN A 738 -22.55 6.53 -7.42
C ASN A 738 -23.90 6.96 -6.81
N SER A 739 -24.08 8.25 -6.54
CA SER A 739 -25.24 8.78 -5.83
C SER A 739 -26.59 8.60 -6.56
N GLU A 740 -26.58 8.37 -7.87
CA GLU A 740 -27.77 8.13 -8.70
C GLU A 740 -28.06 6.63 -8.84
N THR A 741 -27.01 5.80 -9.03
CA THR A 741 -27.17 4.37 -9.32
C THR A 741 -26.92 3.45 -8.12
N GLY A 742 -26.44 3.98 -6.99
CA GLY A 742 -26.09 3.22 -5.78
C GLY A 742 -24.72 2.54 -5.84
N HIS A 743 -24.55 1.50 -5.02
CA HIS A 743 -23.33 0.71 -4.92
C HIS A 743 -23.12 -0.23 -6.11
N SER A 744 -21.87 -0.59 -6.39
CA SER A 744 -21.55 -1.68 -7.32
C SER A 744 -22.19 -2.99 -6.85
N ASN A 745 -22.54 -3.86 -7.79
CA ASN A 745 -23.11 -5.18 -7.48
C ASN A 745 -22.08 -6.16 -6.91
N VAL A 746 -20.78 -5.86 -7.06
CA VAL A 746 -19.67 -6.68 -6.59
C VAL A 746 -18.81 -5.93 -5.57
N PRO A 747 -18.35 -6.61 -4.51
CA PRO A 747 -17.35 -6.08 -3.58
C PRO A 747 -15.98 -6.06 -4.26
N LEU A 748 -15.40 -4.86 -4.40
CA LEU A 748 -14.12 -4.65 -5.09
C LEU A 748 -12.97 -4.26 -4.16
N GLY A 749 -13.25 -4.07 -2.87
CA GLY A 749 -12.25 -3.80 -1.85
C GLY A 749 -11.34 -5.00 -1.60
N LYS A 750 -10.08 -4.72 -1.27
CA LYS A 750 -9.07 -5.73 -0.92
C LYS A 750 -8.74 -5.68 0.57
N LEU A 751 -8.37 -6.83 1.11
CA LEU A 751 -7.81 -6.91 2.46
C LEU A 751 -6.36 -6.41 2.43
N MET A 752 -6.07 -5.43 3.27
CA MET A 752 -4.78 -4.78 3.40
C MET A 752 -3.98 -5.55 4.46
N LEU A 753 -3.39 -6.69 4.08
CA LEU A 753 -2.66 -7.62 4.96
C LEU A 753 -1.14 -7.62 4.72
N GLU A 754 -0.64 -6.77 3.82
CA GLU A 754 0.80 -6.64 3.59
C GLU A 754 1.50 -6.08 4.82
N PRO A 755 2.76 -6.50 5.09
CA PRO A 755 3.53 -5.99 6.20
C PRO A 755 3.64 -4.47 6.18
N ARG A 756 3.61 -3.87 7.37
CA ARG A 756 3.81 -2.44 7.55
C ARG A 756 5.23 -2.03 7.14
N ILE A 757 5.34 -1.03 6.26
CA ILE A 757 6.63 -0.59 5.68
C ILE A 757 7.25 0.56 6.48
N GLU A 758 6.42 1.39 7.13
CA GLU A 758 6.80 2.59 7.90
C GLU A 758 6.16 2.62 9.29
#